data_AF-A0A925W584-F1
#
_entry.id   AF-A0A925W584-F1
#
_cell.length_a   1.000
_cell.length_b   1.000
_cell.length_c   1.000
_cell.angle_alpha   90.00
_cell.angle_beta   90.00
_cell.angle_gamma   90.00
#
_symmetry.space_group_name_H-M   'P 1'
#
loop_
_entity.id
_entity.type
_entity.pdbx_description
1 polymer ?
#
loop_
_entity_poly.entity_id
_entity_poly.type
_entity_poly.pdbx_seq_one_letter_code
_entity_poly.pdbx_strand_id
1 'polypeptide(L)'
;VPKLDWFHKYVATRVNEQDRVSGQPAKTTSYEYVGAPAWAYDDNELARPEYRSWGQFRGYARVKTRLGTSPGPVSLTESLFFRGMDGDRLASGGARDVSVVDSEGGSVEDLDEYAGMNRETLTYTVDGGQMVAASLSTPWRSPLGGSRARIGGLPPLTVYGVQQARLATRTLMPDSTWRRTAVEKAFDSRGTPTQSSELGDLAKSDDDRCSRLEYTPNATAHIITQPKRIEVVAKPCSVTPARPADVVSDTRLFYDGSTTHGTAPTAGNVTRVDELMEWPAQGSARFTTAARVVFDSYGRPIENYDVFGKKTTTAYTPAANGLVTQIVTTNPLAHVSTTIVDPGRGLETATVDANSRRTDVGYDPLGRLVKVWLAGRDKATQTPSAEFAYLVSTTAPNAVTTKTLSDDGTYRSTFEIYDGLARLRQTQMPSAGGGRLLTDVQYDARGLPWKANGSYFNDQVPSTGLFTVGDNLVPSQTVTTYDGMARPTAEIVNSYGVEKWRSSMAYSGDAVSVDPPTGGTATAAVSDALGRMVELRQYRGGAPTGAFDATRYTYDRFGRLSVVTDPAGNRWEYGHDLQGRVVRTVDPDSGVTTMTYDDGDRPVTTTDARNVTLATTYDDLGRVTSLRDGSVTGTVRSSWVYDTVAKGMATSSTRVQGGNSYTVGVVGYDPMYRPTGTRWTVPASEGALAGTYTLGASYTTTGQPRTTTYPAAGGLPAETVTYGYDGLGLPVSVRGLGASGEFLQNTLYSKYGQPLRHTFGGPGKEIYRSYFYDEATRRVSRVVTDKALAPTRVED
;
A
#
# COMPACT_ATOMS: atom_id res chain seq x y z
N VAL A 1 -33.97 49.05 -16.70
CA VAL A 1 -34.65 48.08 -15.82
C VAL A 1 -34.20 46.70 -16.29
N PRO A 2 -33.72 45.82 -15.39
CA PRO A 2 -33.33 44.48 -15.81
C PRO A 2 -34.53 43.79 -16.42
N LYS A 3 -34.33 43.09 -17.54
CA LYS A 3 -35.35 42.16 -18.04
C LYS A 3 -35.34 40.96 -17.08
N LEU A 4 -36.27 40.97 -16.14
CA LEU A 4 -36.44 39.84 -15.22
C LEU A 4 -37.08 38.70 -16.00
N ASP A 5 -36.45 37.55 -15.93
CA ASP A 5 -36.94 36.30 -16.53
C ASP A 5 -36.64 35.15 -15.57
N TRP A 6 -37.33 34.03 -15.76
CA TRP A 6 -37.10 32.84 -14.96
C TRP A 6 -35.80 32.18 -15.40
N PHE A 7 -34.80 32.15 -14.52
CA PHE A 7 -33.58 31.38 -14.76
C PHE A 7 -33.84 29.90 -14.49
N HIS A 8 -33.88 29.08 -15.54
CA HIS A 8 -33.93 27.63 -15.39
C HIS A 8 -32.53 27.11 -15.01
N LYS A 9 -32.37 26.62 -13.78
CA LYS A 9 -31.15 25.90 -13.37
C LYS A 9 -31.39 24.40 -13.46
N TYR A 10 -30.70 23.76 -14.39
CA TYR A 10 -30.67 22.30 -14.48
C TYR A 10 -29.74 21.75 -13.40
N VAL A 11 -30.31 20.96 -12.48
CA VAL A 11 -29.55 20.22 -11.48
C VAL A 11 -29.55 18.74 -11.83
N ALA A 12 -28.43 18.07 -11.60
CA ALA A 12 -28.37 16.62 -11.73
C ALA A 12 -29.12 16.00 -10.54
N THR A 13 -30.26 15.35 -10.78
CA THR A 13 -30.99 14.57 -9.76
C THR A 13 -30.57 13.11 -9.76
N ARG A 14 -29.94 12.64 -10.85
CA ARG A 14 -29.44 11.27 -10.99
C ARG A 14 -28.33 11.18 -12.04
N VAL A 15 -27.27 10.44 -11.71
CA VAL A 15 -26.21 10.01 -12.61
C VAL A 15 -26.24 8.48 -12.68
N ASN A 16 -26.35 7.95 -13.90
CA ASN A 16 -26.33 6.51 -14.17
C ASN A 16 -25.10 6.17 -14.99
N GLU A 17 -24.17 5.43 -14.40
CA GLU A 17 -23.01 4.88 -15.08
C GLU A 17 -23.37 3.46 -15.55
N GLN A 18 -23.55 3.28 -16.86
CA GLN A 18 -24.05 2.03 -17.44
C GLN A 18 -22.93 1.20 -18.06
N ASP A 19 -22.89 -0.08 -17.69
CA ASP A 19 -22.13 -1.09 -18.43
C ASP A 19 -22.90 -1.55 -19.67
N ARG A 20 -22.34 -1.30 -20.85
CA ARG A 20 -22.95 -1.64 -22.14
C ARG A 20 -22.44 -2.95 -22.72
N VAL A 21 -21.46 -3.60 -22.08
CA VAL A 21 -20.67 -4.66 -22.72
C VAL A 21 -20.57 -5.94 -21.91
N SER A 22 -20.81 -5.93 -20.59
CA SER A 22 -20.68 -7.13 -19.74
C SER A 22 -21.90 -7.46 -18.86
N GLY A 23 -23.00 -6.72 -19.03
CA GLY A 23 -24.28 -6.98 -18.36
C GLY A 23 -24.31 -6.66 -16.85
N GLN A 24 -23.43 -5.79 -16.35
CA GLN A 24 -23.50 -5.33 -14.96
C GLN A 24 -24.67 -4.35 -14.74
N PRO A 25 -25.27 -4.31 -13.54
CA PRO A 25 -26.23 -3.27 -13.20
C PRO A 25 -25.58 -1.88 -13.32
N ALA A 26 -26.39 -0.88 -13.64
CA ALA A 26 -25.94 0.49 -13.65
C ALA A 26 -25.56 0.93 -12.24
N LYS A 27 -24.42 1.63 -12.11
CA LYS A 27 -24.08 2.33 -10.88
C LYS A 27 -24.85 3.64 -10.85
N THR A 28 -25.76 3.78 -9.89
CA THR A 28 -26.68 4.92 -9.82
C THR A 28 -26.37 5.78 -8.61
N THR A 29 -26.06 7.04 -8.86
CA THR A 29 -25.98 8.08 -7.82
C THR A 29 -27.17 9.02 -8.00
N SER A 30 -27.94 9.29 -6.95
CA SER A 30 -29.05 10.25 -6.98
C SER A 30 -28.89 11.32 -5.94
N TYR A 31 -29.43 12.50 -6.24
CA TYR A 31 -29.29 13.71 -5.45
C TYR A 31 -30.67 14.28 -5.13
N GLU A 32 -30.93 14.51 -3.86
CA GLU A 32 -32.09 15.25 -3.38
C GLU A 32 -31.59 16.59 -2.80
N TYR A 33 -31.99 17.68 -3.44
CA TYR A 33 -31.66 19.04 -3.03
C TYR A 33 -32.75 19.52 -2.07
N VAL A 34 -32.38 19.73 -0.80
CA VAL A 34 -33.32 20.05 0.27
C VAL A 34 -33.46 21.57 0.40
N GLY A 35 -34.70 22.06 0.40
CA GLY A 35 -35.03 23.47 0.52
C GLY A 35 -34.90 24.26 -0.79
N ALA A 36 -35.07 25.57 -0.71
CA ALA A 36 -34.93 26.46 -1.87
C ALA A 36 -33.44 26.78 -2.15
N PRO A 37 -33.03 26.88 -3.43
CA PRO A 37 -31.71 27.38 -3.77
C PRO A 37 -31.60 28.86 -3.41
N ALA A 38 -30.37 29.34 -3.21
CA ALA A 38 -30.10 30.75 -3.00
C ALA A 38 -29.62 31.44 -4.28
N TRP A 39 -29.94 32.74 -4.36
CA TRP A 39 -29.52 33.64 -5.44
C TRP A 39 -29.05 34.95 -4.82
N ALA A 40 -27.81 35.34 -5.13
CA ALA A 40 -27.19 36.57 -4.68
C ALA A 40 -27.31 37.67 -5.74
N TYR A 41 -27.20 38.93 -5.29
CA TYR A 41 -27.19 40.10 -6.15
C TYR A 41 -25.95 40.09 -7.05
N ASP A 42 -26.17 40.27 -8.35
CA ASP A 42 -25.08 40.40 -9.33
C ASP A 42 -24.39 41.75 -9.15
N ASP A 43 -23.18 41.71 -8.58
CA ASP A 43 -22.33 42.87 -8.37
C ASP A 43 -21.19 42.95 -9.40
N ASN A 44 -21.34 42.29 -10.55
CA ASN A 44 -20.38 42.35 -11.65
C ASN A 44 -20.20 43.79 -12.14
N GLU A 45 -18.97 44.30 -12.01
CA GLU A 45 -18.61 45.67 -12.36
C GLU A 45 -18.74 45.96 -13.87
N LEU A 46 -18.69 44.92 -14.71
CA LEU A 46 -18.86 45.01 -16.16
C LEU A 46 -20.33 45.06 -16.59
N ALA A 47 -21.26 44.65 -15.72
CA ALA A 47 -22.69 44.77 -15.96
C ALA A 47 -23.14 46.21 -15.67
N ARG A 48 -24.01 46.78 -16.52
CA ARG A 48 -24.56 48.12 -16.26
C ARG A 48 -25.46 48.09 -15.03
N PRO A 49 -25.43 49.11 -14.13
CA PRO A 49 -26.21 49.11 -12.90
C PRO A 49 -27.70 48.81 -13.10
N GLU A 50 -28.30 49.32 -14.17
CA GLU A 50 -29.72 49.13 -14.51
C GLU A 50 -30.09 47.71 -15.00
N TYR A 51 -29.11 46.81 -15.13
CA TYR A 51 -29.29 45.41 -15.52
C TYR A 51 -28.90 44.40 -14.43
N ARG A 52 -28.32 44.86 -13.33
CA ARG A 52 -27.95 44.01 -12.18
C ARG A 52 -29.20 43.58 -11.40
N SER A 53 -29.29 42.31 -11.05
CA SER A 53 -30.39 41.69 -10.29
C SER A 53 -29.90 40.49 -9.50
N TRP A 54 -30.77 39.80 -8.75
CA TRP A 54 -30.43 38.57 -8.01
C TRP A 54 -30.30 37.34 -8.94
N GLY A 55 -29.35 37.40 -9.88
CA GLY A 55 -29.12 36.36 -10.89
C GLY A 55 -27.97 35.40 -10.57
N GLN A 56 -27.18 35.65 -9.52
CA GLN A 56 -26.02 34.82 -9.20
C GLN A 56 -26.45 33.58 -8.40
N PHE A 57 -26.45 32.40 -9.03
CA PHE A 57 -26.84 31.14 -8.37
C PHE A 57 -25.83 30.73 -7.29
N ARG A 58 -26.32 30.53 -6.06
CA ARG A 58 -25.52 30.13 -4.89
C ARG A 58 -25.80 28.71 -4.39
N GLY A 59 -26.53 27.91 -5.16
CA GLY A 59 -26.74 26.49 -4.85
C GLY A 59 -27.74 26.23 -3.74
N TYR A 60 -27.77 24.98 -3.30
CA TYR A 60 -28.61 24.48 -2.21
C TYR A 60 -27.76 24.33 -0.95
N ALA A 61 -28.35 24.67 0.21
CA ALA A 61 -27.64 24.52 1.47
C ALA A 61 -27.42 23.05 1.80
N ARG A 62 -28.34 22.16 1.38
CA ARG A 62 -28.34 20.77 1.82
C ARG A 62 -28.62 19.83 0.66
N VAL A 63 -27.79 18.80 0.54
CA VAL A 63 -27.90 17.79 -0.53
C VAL A 63 -27.77 16.41 0.09
N LYS A 64 -28.79 15.57 -0.11
CA LYS A 64 -28.72 14.15 0.20
C LYS A 64 -28.22 13.41 -1.04
N THR A 65 -27.14 12.66 -0.88
CA THR A 65 -26.55 11.82 -1.92
C THR A 65 -26.85 10.37 -1.62
N ARG A 66 -27.47 9.68 -2.58
CA ARG A 66 -27.79 8.27 -2.52
C ARG A 66 -27.01 7.49 -3.55
N LEU A 67 -26.38 6.39 -3.16
CA LEU A 67 -25.66 5.50 -4.07
C LEU A 67 -26.28 4.10 -4.00
N GLY A 68 -26.64 3.54 -5.17
CA GLY A 68 -27.31 2.24 -5.30
C GLY A 68 -28.81 2.37 -5.63
N THR A 69 -29.47 1.22 -5.78
CA THR A 69 -30.90 1.12 -6.08
C THR A 69 -31.56 -0.03 -5.33
N SER A 70 -32.84 0.15 -4.98
CA SER A 70 -33.71 -0.91 -4.44
C SER A 70 -33.89 -2.05 -5.45
N PRO A 71 -34.00 -3.33 -5.02
CA PRO A 71 -34.10 -3.80 -3.63
C PRO A 71 -32.77 -3.94 -2.88
N GLY A 72 -31.64 -3.60 -3.49
CA GLY A 72 -30.34 -3.59 -2.80
C GLY A 72 -30.22 -2.46 -1.76
N PRO A 73 -29.23 -2.53 -0.85
CA PRO A 73 -28.97 -1.44 0.09
C PRO A 73 -28.59 -0.16 -0.65
N VAL A 74 -29.17 0.95 -0.23
CA VAL A 74 -28.87 2.30 -0.75
C VAL A 74 -28.07 3.05 0.30
N SER A 75 -26.86 3.48 -0.06
CA SER A 75 -26.03 4.32 0.81
C SER A 75 -26.59 5.73 0.84
N LEU A 76 -26.57 6.37 2.02
CA LEU A 76 -27.04 7.75 2.19
C LEU A 76 -26.01 8.59 2.95
N THR A 77 -25.66 9.72 2.35
CA THR A 77 -24.97 10.82 3.02
C THR A 77 -25.75 12.11 2.83
N GLU A 78 -25.66 13.03 3.79
CA GLU A 78 -26.27 14.35 3.73
C GLU A 78 -25.20 15.41 3.96
N SER A 79 -25.01 16.30 2.98
CA SER A 79 -24.03 17.39 3.05
C SER A 79 -24.73 18.72 3.25
N LEU A 80 -24.22 19.54 4.16
CA LEU A 80 -24.59 20.92 4.40
C LEU A 80 -23.47 21.84 3.89
N PHE A 81 -23.80 22.87 3.12
CA PHE A 81 -22.86 23.77 2.47
C PHE A 81 -23.11 25.23 2.85
N PHE A 82 -22.02 25.99 2.89
CA PHE A 82 -22.05 27.45 2.83
C PHE A 82 -22.42 27.90 1.43
N ARG A 83 -23.25 28.95 1.33
CA ARG A 83 -23.73 29.52 0.07
C ARG A 83 -23.23 30.96 -0.14
N GLY A 84 -22.72 31.61 0.90
CA GLY A 84 -22.21 32.98 0.79
C GLY A 84 -23.30 34.03 0.74
N MET A 85 -24.35 33.88 1.54
CA MET A 85 -25.52 34.76 1.52
C MET A 85 -25.51 35.86 2.58
N ASP A 86 -24.61 35.80 3.56
CA ASP A 86 -24.46 36.87 4.55
C ASP A 86 -23.91 38.14 3.90
N GLY A 87 -24.47 39.30 4.25
CA GLY A 87 -24.10 40.57 3.62
C GLY A 87 -24.68 40.81 2.21
N ASP A 88 -25.32 39.82 1.58
CA ASP A 88 -25.96 39.97 0.25
C ASP A 88 -27.03 41.07 0.27
N ARG A 89 -27.14 41.82 -0.82
CA ARG A 89 -28.08 42.96 -0.91
C ARG A 89 -29.53 42.48 -0.85
N LEU A 90 -30.38 43.17 -0.09
CA LEU A 90 -31.83 42.93 -0.09
C LEU A 90 -32.57 43.84 -1.08
N ALA A 91 -33.65 43.32 -1.67
CA ALA A 91 -34.51 44.08 -2.59
C ALA A 91 -35.20 45.28 -1.93
N SER A 92 -35.50 45.16 -0.64
CA SER A 92 -36.05 46.24 0.21
C SER A 92 -35.01 47.31 0.61
N GLY A 93 -33.74 47.14 0.23
CA GLY A 93 -32.62 47.87 0.82
C GLY A 93 -32.08 47.17 2.07
N GLY A 94 -30.80 47.40 2.39
CA GLY A 94 -30.06 46.70 3.44
C GLY A 94 -29.31 45.46 2.95
N ALA A 95 -28.74 44.73 3.90
CA ALA A 95 -27.99 43.49 3.69
C ALA A 95 -28.66 42.32 4.42
N ARG A 96 -28.49 41.11 3.91
CA ARG A 96 -28.91 39.87 4.56
C ARG A 96 -28.03 39.59 5.79
N ASP A 97 -28.64 39.01 6.80
CA ASP A 97 -27.99 38.44 7.98
C ASP A 97 -28.31 36.93 7.96
N VAL A 98 -27.32 36.11 7.58
CA VAL A 98 -27.51 34.68 7.33
C VAL A 98 -26.37 33.89 7.96
N SER A 99 -26.73 32.87 8.72
CA SER A 99 -25.79 31.86 9.22
C SER A 99 -26.19 30.46 8.77
N VAL A 100 -25.21 29.57 8.65
CA VAL A 100 -25.40 28.15 8.45
C VAL A 100 -25.37 27.43 9.80
N VAL A 101 -26.49 26.81 10.15
CA VAL A 101 -26.66 26.05 11.40
C VAL A 101 -26.49 24.55 11.13
N ASP A 102 -25.56 23.93 11.83
CA ASP A 102 -25.31 22.48 11.77
C ASP A 102 -26.34 21.66 12.57
N SER A 103 -26.25 20.33 12.49
CA SER A 103 -27.18 19.42 13.16
C SER A 103 -27.10 19.44 14.70
N GLU A 104 -26.10 20.09 15.30
CA GLU A 104 -25.96 20.27 16.76
C GLU A 104 -26.34 21.69 17.22
N GLY A 105 -26.82 22.54 16.30
CA GLY A 105 -27.19 23.92 16.59
C GLY A 105 -26.01 24.91 16.56
N GLY A 106 -24.81 24.46 16.17
CA GLY A 106 -23.67 25.35 15.96
C GLY A 106 -23.90 26.23 14.73
N SER A 107 -23.69 27.55 14.89
CA SER A 107 -23.95 28.55 13.86
C SER A 107 -22.66 29.22 13.40
N VAL A 108 -22.47 29.34 12.08
CA VAL A 108 -21.37 30.10 11.47
C VAL A 108 -21.96 31.02 10.40
N GLU A 109 -21.53 32.28 10.38
CA GLU A 109 -21.93 33.25 9.35
C GLU A 109 -21.70 32.69 7.93
N ASP A 110 -22.68 32.86 7.06
CA ASP A 110 -22.65 32.37 5.67
C ASP A 110 -21.92 33.37 4.76
N LEU A 111 -20.67 33.68 5.10
CA LEU A 111 -19.86 34.69 4.41
C LEU A 111 -19.61 34.30 2.95
N ASP A 112 -19.56 35.31 2.06
CA ASP A 112 -19.35 35.12 0.62
C ASP A 112 -18.12 34.26 0.31
N GLU A 113 -17.04 34.45 1.09
CA GLU A 113 -15.79 33.72 0.91
C GLU A 113 -15.89 32.21 1.19
N TYR A 114 -16.92 31.78 1.95
CA TYR A 114 -17.15 30.38 2.27
C TYR A 114 -18.02 29.67 1.24
N ALA A 115 -18.56 30.38 0.25
CA ALA A 115 -19.48 29.81 -0.73
C ALA A 115 -18.91 28.53 -1.39
N GLY A 116 -19.69 27.44 -1.31
CA GLY A 116 -19.33 26.12 -1.84
C GLY A 116 -18.54 25.23 -0.87
N MET A 117 -18.08 25.73 0.27
CA MET A 117 -17.45 24.90 1.30
C MET A 117 -18.48 24.02 2.01
N ASN A 118 -18.10 22.77 2.30
CA ASN A 118 -18.89 21.86 3.11
C ASN A 118 -18.80 22.28 4.59
N ARG A 119 -19.95 22.52 5.23
CA ARG A 119 -20.10 22.75 6.67
C ARG A 119 -20.20 21.43 7.42
N GLU A 120 -21.05 20.51 6.98
CA GLU A 120 -21.32 19.27 7.70
C GLU A 120 -21.58 18.12 6.73
N THR A 121 -21.16 16.91 7.08
CA THR A 121 -21.58 15.69 6.39
C THR A 121 -22.09 14.69 7.41
N LEU A 122 -23.33 14.24 7.23
CA LEU A 122 -23.97 13.19 8.04
C LEU A 122 -23.94 11.87 7.28
N THR A 123 -23.66 10.79 8.00
CA THR A 123 -23.63 9.43 7.47
C THR A 123 -24.64 8.55 8.19
N TYR A 124 -25.40 7.78 7.41
CA TYR A 124 -26.49 6.94 7.88
C TYR A 124 -26.18 5.46 7.65
N THR A 125 -26.77 4.58 8.46
CA THR A 125 -26.60 3.11 8.31
C THR A 125 -27.07 2.59 6.96
N VAL A 126 -28.10 3.23 6.39
CA VAL A 126 -28.73 2.98 5.08
C VAL A 126 -29.68 4.17 4.79
N ASP A 127 -30.16 4.32 3.56
CA ASP A 127 -31.25 5.27 3.26
C ASP A 127 -32.48 5.01 4.14
N GLY A 128 -32.93 6.03 4.87
CA GLY A 128 -33.97 5.92 5.91
C GLY A 128 -33.52 5.31 7.24
N GLY A 129 -32.23 4.97 7.39
CA GLY A 129 -31.64 4.41 8.60
C GLY A 129 -31.21 5.46 9.65
N GLN A 130 -30.52 4.99 10.68
CA GLN A 130 -30.02 5.83 11.78
C GLN A 130 -28.75 6.59 11.37
N MET A 131 -28.61 7.84 11.80
CA MET A 131 -27.37 8.61 11.68
C MET A 131 -26.34 8.09 12.69
N VAL A 132 -25.17 7.68 12.20
CA VAL A 132 -24.13 7.00 13.00
C VAL A 132 -22.79 7.71 12.99
N ALA A 133 -22.58 8.65 12.08
CA ALA A 133 -21.39 9.48 12.07
C ALA A 133 -21.69 10.86 11.48
N ALA A 134 -20.92 11.86 11.92
CA ALA A 134 -20.90 13.17 11.29
C ALA A 134 -19.48 13.75 11.25
N SER A 135 -19.19 14.53 10.22
CA SER A 135 -18.01 15.40 10.16
C SER A 135 -18.47 16.85 10.03
N LEU A 136 -17.83 17.74 10.80
CA LEU A 136 -18.17 19.14 10.92
C LEU A 136 -16.93 19.99 10.65
N SER A 137 -17.02 20.85 9.64
CA SER A 137 -15.96 21.73 9.18
C SER A 137 -16.26 23.17 9.63
N THR A 138 -15.31 23.79 10.31
CA THR A 138 -15.37 25.23 10.64
C THR A 138 -14.33 25.95 9.78
N PRO A 139 -14.76 26.90 8.94
CA PRO A 139 -13.84 27.65 8.10
C PRO A 139 -13.05 28.67 8.92
N TRP A 140 -11.89 29.04 8.39
CA TRP A 140 -11.08 30.18 8.82
C TRP A 140 -11.03 31.18 7.67
N ARG A 141 -11.11 32.48 7.99
CA ARG A 141 -10.90 33.58 7.05
C ARG A 141 -9.72 34.43 7.51
N SER A 142 -8.83 34.79 6.60
CA SER A 142 -7.72 35.70 6.89
C SER A 142 -8.20 37.11 7.22
N PRO A 143 -7.34 37.98 7.77
CA PRO A 143 -7.53 39.42 7.63
C PRO A 143 -7.61 39.84 6.15
N LEU A 144 -8.12 41.05 5.87
CA LEU A 144 -8.20 41.60 4.51
C LEU A 144 -6.80 41.66 3.88
N GLY A 145 -6.57 40.86 2.84
CA GLY A 145 -5.28 40.79 2.16
C GLY A 145 -5.06 41.93 1.15
N GLY A 146 -6.14 42.52 0.66
CA GLY A 146 -6.10 43.61 -0.31
C GLY A 146 -7.50 44.01 -0.75
N SER A 147 -7.60 45.20 -1.33
CA SER A 147 -8.87 45.76 -1.80
C SER A 147 -8.65 46.56 -3.08
N ARG A 148 -9.62 46.52 -3.98
CA ARG A 148 -9.65 47.34 -5.20
C ARG A 148 -11.00 48.03 -5.30
N ALA A 149 -10.99 49.36 -5.43
CA ALA A 149 -12.20 50.12 -5.71
C ALA A 149 -12.86 49.64 -7.02
N ARG A 150 -14.19 49.54 -7.02
CA ARG A 150 -14.99 49.22 -8.20
C ARG A 150 -15.66 50.47 -8.76
N ILE A 151 -15.89 50.48 -10.07
CA ILE A 151 -16.60 51.57 -10.75
C ILE A 151 -18.10 51.57 -10.40
N GLY A 152 -18.74 52.74 -10.47
CA GLY A 152 -20.19 52.86 -10.40
C GLY A 152 -20.81 52.63 -9.01
N GLY A 153 -20.09 52.94 -7.93
CA GLY A 153 -20.63 52.93 -6.56
C GLY A 153 -20.82 51.54 -5.94
N LEU A 154 -20.23 50.50 -6.53
CA LEU A 154 -20.19 49.16 -5.95
C LEU A 154 -19.23 49.10 -4.74
N PRO A 155 -19.47 48.20 -3.77
CA PRO A 155 -18.49 47.89 -2.72
C PRO A 155 -17.14 47.51 -3.36
N PRO A 156 -15.98 47.76 -2.73
CA PRO A 156 -14.70 47.33 -3.31
C PRO A 156 -14.62 45.80 -3.49
N LEU A 157 -13.84 45.33 -4.46
CA LEU A 157 -13.39 43.93 -4.47
C LEU A 157 -12.40 43.73 -3.34
N THR A 158 -12.56 42.67 -2.58
CA THR A 158 -11.69 42.31 -1.47
C THR A 158 -11.10 40.92 -1.70
N VAL A 159 -9.95 40.66 -1.11
CA VAL A 159 -9.34 39.32 -1.13
C VAL A 159 -9.09 38.85 0.29
N TYR A 160 -9.57 37.64 0.57
CA TYR A 160 -9.32 36.91 1.80
C TYR A 160 -8.79 35.52 1.46
N GLY A 161 -7.91 35.00 2.30
CA GLY A 161 -7.57 33.58 2.33
C GLY A 161 -8.62 32.82 3.13
N VAL A 162 -8.99 31.64 2.65
CA VAL A 162 -9.94 30.75 3.33
C VAL A 162 -9.29 29.40 3.55
N GLN A 163 -9.44 28.86 4.75
CA GLN A 163 -8.92 27.56 5.15
C GLN A 163 -9.94 26.80 6.00
N GLN A 164 -9.67 25.54 6.30
CA GLN A 164 -10.41 24.78 7.33
C GLN A 164 -9.71 24.94 8.68
N ALA A 165 -10.32 25.70 9.59
CA ALA A 165 -9.83 25.93 10.95
C ALA A 165 -9.98 24.68 11.82
N ARG A 166 -11.10 23.99 11.66
CA ARG A 166 -11.44 22.84 12.50
C ARG A 166 -12.21 21.80 11.70
N LEU A 167 -11.81 20.54 11.84
CA LEU A 167 -12.57 19.39 11.39
C LEU A 167 -12.87 18.54 12.62
N ALA A 168 -14.11 18.56 13.09
CA ALA A 168 -14.56 17.68 14.16
C ALA A 168 -15.32 16.49 13.59
N THR A 169 -15.16 15.33 14.20
CA THR A 169 -15.95 14.14 13.86
C THR A 169 -16.63 13.59 15.10
N ARG A 170 -17.74 12.89 14.88
CA ARG A 170 -18.41 12.12 15.93
C ARG A 170 -18.87 10.78 15.36
N THR A 171 -18.75 9.74 16.18
CA THR A 171 -19.21 8.38 15.86
C THR A 171 -20.13 7.91 16.99
N LEU A 172 -21.26 7.32 16.62
CA LEU A 172 -22.24 6.80 17.57
C LEU A 172 -21.71 5.51 18.18
N MET A 173 -21.68 5.48 19.50
CA MET A 173 -21.18 4.35 20.29
C MET A 173 -22.33 3.37 20.65
N PRO A 174 -22.01 2.12 21.02
CA PRO A 174 -23.02 1.11 21.36
C PRO A 174 -23.94 1.51 22.53
N ASP A 175 -23.45 2.37 23.44
CA ASP A 175 -24.21 2.91 24.57
C ASP A 175 -25.06 4.15 24.20
N SER A 176 -25.21 4.42 22.90
CA SER A 176 -25.92 5.59 22.34
C SER A 176 -25.29 6.95 22.65
N THR A 177 -24.04 6.97 23.13
CA THR A 177 -23.26 8.22 23.27
C THR A 177 -22.47 8.52 22.00
N TRP A 178 -21.91 9.73 21.91
CA TRP A 178 -21.06 10.15 20.79
C TRP A 178 -19.61 10.24 21.23
N ARG A 179 -18.74 9.40 20.65
CA ARG A 179 -17.29 9.60 20.72
C ARG A 179 -16.89 10.66 19.70
N ARG A 180 -16.01 11.58 20.10
CA ARG A 180 -15.66 12.75 19.28
C ARG A 180 -14.16 12.88 19.11
N THR A 181 -13.76 13.35 17.94
CA THR A 181 -12.37 13.74 17.65
C THR A 181 -12.36 15.08 16.94
N ALA A 182 -11.22 15.76 16.93
CA ALA A 182 -11.07 16.97 16.12
C ALA A 182 -9.64 17.21 15.65
N VAL A 183 -9.50 17.91 14.53
CA VAL A 183 -8.24 18.54 14.13
C VAL A 183 -8.45 20.03 14.08
N GLU A 184 -7.63 20.79 14.80
CA GLU A 184 -7.68 22.25 14.87
C GLU A 184 -6.39 22.84 14.28
N LYS A 185 -6.52 23.79 13.37
CA LYS A 185 -5.41 24.43 12.67
C LYS A 185 -5.39 25.92 12.95
N ALA A 186 -4.20 26.43 13.24
CA ALA A 186 -3.93 27.86 13.29
C ALA A 186 -3.19 28.28 12.01
N PHE A 187 -3.46 29.50 11.55
CA PHE A 187 -2.85 30.07 10.35
C PHE A 187 -2.26 31.44 10.64
N ASP A 188 -1.22 31.82 9.90
CA ASP A 188 -0.74 33.19 9.87
C ASP A 188 -1.70 34.11 9.07
N SER A 189 -1.39 35.40 8.97
CA SER A 189 -2.23 36.36 8.25
C SER A 189 -2.36 36.09 6.75
N ARG A 190 -1.54 35.19 6.17
CA ARG A 190 -1.57 34.77 4.76
C ARG A 190 -2.29 33.44 4.55
N GLY A 191 -2.77 32.79 5.61
CA GLY A 191 -3.39 31.47 5.54
C GLY A 191 -2.38 30.31 5.52
N THR A 192 -1.14 30.55 5.91
CA THR A 192 -0.10 29.51 6.06
C THR A 192 -0.27 28.81 7.41
N PRO A 193 -0.37 27.47 7.47
CA PRO A 193 -0.64 26.76 8.72
C PRO A 193 0.56 26.83 9.68
N THR A 194 0.38 27.39 10.87
CA THR A 194 1.45 27.49 11.88
C THR A 194 1.37 26.37 12.92
N GLN A 195 0.17 25.83 13.15
CA GLN A 195 -0.09 24.77 14.10
C GLN A 195 -1.19 23.84 13.60
N SER A 196 -1.10 22.56 13.95
CA SER A 196 -2.16 21.56 13.78
C SER A 196 -2.26 20.73 15.05
N SER A 197 -3.34 20.90 15.80
CA SER A 197 -3.69 20.15 16.99
C SER A 197 -4.56 18.98 16.58
N GLU A 198 -4.03 17.77 16.67
CA GLU A 198 -4.77 16.53 16.52
C GLU A 198 -5.32 16.16 17.89
N LEU A 199 -6.62 16.36 18.07
CA LEU A 199 -7.34 16.04 19.29
C LEU A 199 -7.95 14.66 19.12
N GLY A 200 -7.50 13.71 19.95
CA GLY A 200 -7.90 12.31 19.90
C GLY A 200 -9.36 12.14 20.34
N ASP A 201 -9.60 11.30 21.35
CA ASP A 201 -10.89 11.32 22.01
C ASP A 201 -11.05 12.64 22.76
N LEU A 202 -11.99 13.52 22.39
CA LEU A 202 -12.16 14.82 23.08
C LEU A 202 -12.49 14.69 24.58
N ALA A 203 -12.84 13.49 25.05
CA ALA A 203 -12.99 13.19 26.48
C ALA A 203 -11.66 12.90 27.20
N LYS A 204 -10.55 12.81 26.46
CA LYS A 204 -9.20 12.50 26.92
C LYS A 204 -8.22 13.54 26.36
N SER A 205 -7.10 13.74 27.02
CA SER A 205 -6.09 14.73 26.60
C SER A 205 -4.69 14.12 26.52
N ASP A 206 -4.55 12.83 26.83
CA ASP A 206 -3.30 12.08 26.82
C ASP A 206 -3.02 11.41 25.47
N ASP A 207 -3.99 11.45 24.55
CA ASP A 207 -3.89 11.03 23.15
C ASP A 207 -3.77 12.20 22.15
N ASP A 208 -3.76 13.44 22.65
CA ASP A 208 -3.63 14.65 21.85
C ASP A 208 -2.19 14.89 21.35
N ARG A 209 -2.07 15.47 20.16
CA ARG A 209 -0.80 15.88 19.56
C ARG A 209 -0.87 17.26 18.95
N CYS A 210 0.28 17.92 18.87
CA CYS A 210 0.42 19.19 18.19
C CYS A 210 1.64 19.20 17.30
N SER A 211 1.41 19.48 16.02
CA SER A 211 2.43 19.79 15.02
C SER A 211 2.58 21.31 14.91
N ARG A 212 3.78 21.83 15.13
CA ARG A 212 4.13 23.25 15.01
C ARG A 212 5.07 23.46 13.83
N LEU A 213 4.70 24.37 12.94
CA LEU A 213 5.44 24.69 11.73
C LEU A 213 6.00 26.10 11.83
N GLU A 214 7.32 26.23 11.69
CA GLU A 214 7.99 27.52 11.55
C GLU A 214 8.46 27.69 10.11
N TYR A 215 8.34 28.90 9.55
CA TYR A 215 8.65 29.19 8.14
C TYR A 215 9.84 30.15 7.99
N THR A 216 10.42 30.16 6.79
CA THR A 216 11.45 31.12 6.37
C THR A 216 11.05 31.73 5.01
N PRO A 217 10.16 32.73 4.97
CA PRO A 217 9.62 33.25 3.71
C PRO A 217 10.63 34.16 2.98
N ASN A 218 10.62 34.09 1.65
CA ASN A 218 11.25 35.06 0.76
C ASN A 218 10.17 35.72 -0.12
N ALA A 219 9.76 36.94 0.27
CA ALA A 219 8.71 37.67 -0.45
C ALA A 219 9.15 38.10 -1.86
N THR A 220 10.44 38.39 -2.07
CA THR A 220 10.98 38.81 -3.38
C THR A 220 11.00 37.66 -4.39
N ALA A 221 11.27 36.44 -3.93
CA ALA A 221 11.24 35.23 -4.76
C ALA A 221 9.85 34.55 -4.79
N HIS A 222 8.85 35.12 -4.11
CA HIS A 222 7.51 34.53 -3.95
C HIS A 222 7.51 33.11 -3.31
N ILE A 223 8.49 32.82 -2.45
CA ILE A 223 8.59 31.55 -1.71
C ILE A 223 8.10 31.78 -0.29
N ILE A 224 6.85 31.41 0.02
CA ILE A 224 6.20 31.79 1.28
C ILE A 224 6.03 30.60 2.25
N THR A 225 5.71 29.42 1.74
CA THR A 225 5.21 28.28 2.53
C THR A 225 6.27 27.20 2.78
N GLN A 226 7.56 27.56 2.75
CA GLN A 226 8.67 26.64 3.02
C GLN A 226 8.98 26.56 4.53
N PRO A 227 8.69 25.43 5.21
CA PRO A 227 8.95 25.30 6.64
C PRO A 227 10.45 25.18 6.91
N LYS A 228 10.98 25.95 7.85
CA LYS A 228 12.34 25.72 8.39
C LYS A 228 12.36 24.70 9.52
N ARG A 229 11.23 24.47 10.21
CA ARG A 229 11.14 23.55 11.34
C ARG A 229 9.73 22.95 11.46
N ILE A 230 9.67 21.67 11.79
CA ILE A 230 8.44 20.94 12.10
C ILE A 230 8.67 20.23 13.43
N GLU A 231 7.98 20.65 14.49
CA GLU A 231 8.06 20.05 15.83
C GLU A 231 6.72 19.40 16.17
N VAL A 232 6.74 18.12 16.52
CA VAL A 232 5.55 17.37 16.96
C VAL A 232 5.69 17.05 18.44
N VAL A 233 4.64 17.31 19.22
CA VAL A 233 4.61 17.02 20.67
C VAL A 233 3.33 16.26 21.06
N ALA A 234 3.40 15.46 22.11
CA ALA A 234 2.30 14.69 22.70
C ALA A 234 1.45 15.54 23.67
N LYS A 235 1.02 16.71 23.18
CA LYS A 235 0.13 17.67 23.85
C LYS A 235 -0.68 18.42 22.79
N PRO A 236 -1.90 18.90 23.12
CA PRO A 236 -2.64 19.78 22.22
C PRO A 236 -1.91 21.13 22.06
N CYS A 237 -2.19 21.86 20.98
CA CYS A 237 -1.46 23.09 20.66
C CYS A 237 -1.69 24.22 21.66
N SER A 238 -2.82 24.18 22.39
CA SER A 238 -3.19 25.11 23.47
C SER A 238 -2.32 24.95 24.72
N VAL A 239 -1.62 23.83 24.88
CA VAL A 239 -0.77 23.54 26.04
C VAL A 239 0.69 23.78 25.67
N THR A 240 1.41 24.47 26.57
CA THR A 240 2.86 24.65 26.46
C THR A 240 3.56 23.33 26.77
N PRO A 241 4.31 22.70 25.83
CA PRO A 241 4.92 21.40 26.05
C PRO A 241 6.18 21.50 26.92
N ALA A 242 6.40 20.50 27.77
CA ALA A 242 7.66 20.29 28.49
C ALA A 242 8.67 19.61 27.57
N ARG A 243 9.87 20.17 27.44
CA ARG A 243 10.94 19.61 26.59
C ARG A 243 12.06 19.04 27.47
N PRO A 244 12.54 17.81 27.23
CA PRO A 244 12.17 16.91 26.12
C PRO A 244 10.90 16.09 26.29
N ALA A 245 10.33 16.03 27.50
CA ALA A 245 9.36 15.01 27.87
C ALA A 245 8.19 14.85 26.86
N ASP A 246 7.64 15.93 26.33
CA ASP A 246 6.51 15.88 25.40
C ASP A 246 6.91 15.82 23.93
N VAL A 247 8.19 15.92 23.57
CA VAL A 247 8.63 15.95 22.16
C VAL A 247 8.51 14.55 21.55
N VAL A 248 7.76 14.47 20.45
CA VAL A 248 7.61 13.26 19.62
C VAL A 248 8.68 13.27 18.53
N SER A 249 8.83 14.40 17.83
CA SER A 249 9.83 14.59 16.79
C SER A 249 10.13 16.08 16.60
N ASP A 250 11.30 16.41 16.07
CA ASP A 250 11.66 17.77 15.69
C ASP A 250 12.61 17.70 14.49
N THR A 251 12.16 18.25 13.37
CA THR A 251 12.86 18.25 12.08
C THR A 251 13.19 19.68 11.69
N ARG A 252 14.44 19.93 11.28
CA ARG A 252 14.92 21.21 10.78
C ARG A 252 15.32 21.09 9.32
N LEU A 253 14.85 22.03 8.52
CA LEU A 253 15.03 22.07 7.08
C LEU A 253 15.92 23.25 6.71
N PHE A 254 16.90 22.98 5.86
CA PHE A 254 17.83 23.96 5.33
C PHE A 254 17.70 24.00 3.81
N TYR A 255 17.74 25.21 3.26
CA TYR A 255 17.45 25.45 1.86
C TYR A 255 18.66 25.98 1.11
N ASP A 256 18.73 25.63 -0.17
CA ASP A 256 19.59 26.25 -1.19
C ASP A 256 21.08 26.32 -0.79
N GLY A 257 21.56 25.30 -0.07
CA GLY A 257 22.96 25.17 0.36
C GLY A 257 23.32 25.96 1.61
N SER A 258 22.37 26.64 2.26
CA SER A 258 22.65 27.38 3.49
C SER A 258 23.06 26.43 4.62
N THR A 259 24.12 26.80 5.35
CA THR A 259 24.53 26.16 6.60
C THR A 259 23.91 26.82 7.83
N THR A 260 23.18 27.93 7.65
CA THR A 260 22.53 28.70 8.72
C THR A 260 21.03 28.41 8.73
N HIS A 261 20.52 27.92 9.87
CA HIS A 261 19.10 27.61 10.02
C HIS A 261 18.25 28.88 9.96
N GLY A 262 17.18 28.87 9.18
CA GLY A 262 16.29 30.01 9.01
C GLY A 262 16.75 31.05 7.97
N THR A 263 17.78 30.79 7.17
CA THR A 263 18.05 31.59 5.97
C THR A 263 16.85 31.50 5.01
N ALA A 264 16.48 32.63 4.40
CA ALA A 264 15.40 32.68 3.42
C ALA A 264 15.84 31.97 2.12
N PRO A 265 15.03 31.05 1.57
CA PRO A 265 15.33 30.33 0.34
C PRO A 265 15.28 31.27 -0.87
N THR A 266 16.05 30.95 -1.89
CA THR A 266 16.04 31.60 -3.21
C THR A 266 15.42 30.72 -4.28
N ALA A 267 15.60 29.40 -4.20
CA ALA A 267 14.99 28.41 -5.08
C ALA A 267 14.04 27.46 -4.33
N GLY A 268 14.18 27.32 -3.01
CA GLY A 268 13.31 26.47 -2.18
C GLY A 268 13.70 24.99 -2.19
N ASN A 269 14.91 24.66 -2.63
CA ASN A 269 15.41 23.30 -2.62
C ASN A 269 15.87 22.92 -1.21
N VAL A 270 15.29 21.85 -0.63
CA VAL A 270 15.72 21.33 0.68
C VAL A 270 17.08 20.64 0.51
N THR A 271 18.15 21.29 0.91
CA THR A 271 19.53 20.78 0.75
C THR A 271 20.04 20.03 1.97
N ARG A 272 19.43 20.19 3.14
CA ARG A 272 19.79 19.45 4.35
C ARG A 272 18.59 19.29 5.28
N VAL A 273 18.44 18.10 5.84
CA VAL A 273 17.44 17.74 6.84
C VAL A 273 18.18 17.31 8.10
N ASP A 274 17.90 17.99 9.20
CA ASP A 274 18.39 17.65 10.53
C ASP A 274 17.23 17.10 11.36
N GLU A 275 17.42 15.96 12.01
CA GLU A 275 16.41 15.32 12.87
C GLU A 275 16.92 15.21 14.30
N LEU A 276 16.01 15.42 15.25
CA LEU A 276 16.28 15.26 16.67
C LEU A 276 16.57 13.78 16.99
N MET A 277 17.79 13.50 17.43
CA MET A 277 18.22 12.14 17.74
C MET A 277 18.20 11.85 19.24
N GLU A 278 18.69 12.78 20.05
CA GLU A 278 18.72 12.56 21.48
C GLU A 278 18.51 13.87 22.22
N TRP A 279 17.95 13.74 23.42
CA TRP A 279 17.88 14.82 24.37
C TRP A 279 18.36 14.30 25.72
N PRO A 280 19.65 14.51 26.05
CA PRO A 280 20.21 14.06 27.31
C PRO A 280 19.50 14.69 28.52
N ALA A 281 19.42 13.95 29.64
CA ALA A 281 18.79 14.44 30.88
C ALA A 281 19.43 15.73 31.42
N GLN A 282 20.72 15.95 31.13
CA GLN A 282 21.44 17.19 31.36
C GLN A 282 22.08 17.60 30.02
N GLY A 283 21.51 18.59 29.34
CA GLY A 283 22.05 19.07 28.07
C GLY A 283 21.00 19.63 27.12
N SER A 284 21.47 20.05 25.93
CA SER A 284 20.63 20.54 24.84
C SER A 284 20.24 19.41 23.89
N ALA A 285 19.15 19.61 23.16
CA ALA A 285 18.74 18.75 22.05
C ALA A 285 19.88 18.54 21.04
N ARG A 286 20.17 17.28 20.71
CA ARG A 286 21.15 16.92 19.67
C ARG A 286 20.43 16.52 18.40
N PHE A 287 20.78 17.20 17.31
CA PHE A 287 20.31 16.91 15.97
C PHE A 287 21.41 16.21 15.18
N THR A 288 21.01 15.30 14.31
CA THR A 288 21.89 14.68 13.31
C THR A 288 21.38 15.04 11.92
N THR A 289 22.30 15.28 10.99
CA THR A 289 21.97 15.44 9.57
C THR A 289 21.50 14.11 9.02
N ALA A 290 20.18 13.92 8.93
CA ALA A 290 19.59 12.70 8.39
C ALA A 290 19.80 12.57 6.88
N ALA A 291 19.75 13.71 6.17
CA ALA A 291 19.97 13.75 4.73
C ALA A 291 20.60 15.07 4.28
N ARG A 292 21.42 15.01 3.22
CA ARG A 292 21.88 16.20 2.48
C ARG A 292 21.78 15.95 0.99
N VAL A 293 21.29 16.95 0.25
CA VAL A 293 21.04 16.85 -1.19
C VAL A 293 21.68 18.03 -1.90
N VAL A 294 22.33 17.77 -3.03
CA VAL A 294 22.83 18.78 -3.96
C VAL A 294 21.98 18.74 -5.22
N PHE A 295 21.54 19.90 -5.68
CA PHE A 295 20.69 20.04 -6.86
C PHE A 295 21.46 20.72 -8.00
N ASP A 296 21.05 20.44 -9.23
CA ASP A 296 21.44 21.26 -10.38
C ASP A 296 20.58 22.53 -10.51
N SER A 297 20.82 23.32 -11.56
CA SER A 297 20.09 24.56 -11.83
C SER A 297 18.59 24.38 -12.11
N TYR A 298 18.12 23.15 -12.37
CA TYR A 298 16.71 22.83 -12.60
C TYR A 298 16.03 22.27 -11.36
N GLY A 299 16.72 22.22 -10.21
CA GLY A 299 16.19 21.62 -8.98
C GLY A 299 16.14 20.09 -9.03
N ARG A 300 16.93 19.45 -9.90
CA ARG A 300 17.05 17.97 -9.91
C ARG A 300 18.18 17.53 -8.99
N PRO A 301 18.00 16.49 -8.16
CA PRO A 301 19.04 16.01 -7.26
C PRO A 301 20.18 15.35 -8.05
N ILE A 302 21.42 15.78 -7.81
CA ILE A 302 22.63 15.24 -8.45
C ILE A 302 23.57 14.57 -7.44
N GLU A 303 23.46 14.90 -6.15
CA GLU A 303 24.12 14.16 -5.07
C GLU A 303 23.16 14.01 -3.89
N ASN A 304 23.11 12.83 -3.30
CA ASN A 304 22.38 12.52 -2.09
C ASN A 304 23.35 11.91 -1.08
N TYR A 305 23.33 12.41 0.14
CA TYR A 305 24.15 11.92 1.25
C TYR A 305 23.23 11.40 2.33
N ASP A 306 23.50 10.18 2.80
CA ASP A 306 22.83 9.61 3.96
C ASP A 306 23.38 10.19 5.27
N VAL A 307 22.84 9.70 6.38
CA VAL A 307 23.23 10.09 7.75
C VAL A 307 24.70 9.81 8.08
N PHE A 308 25.34 8.86 7.40
CA PHE A 308 26.76 8.53 7.54
C PHE A 308 27.65 9.31 6.56
N GLY A 309 27.07 10.23 5.78
CA GLY A 309 27.75 11.00 4.74
C GLY A 309 28.11 10.19 3.50
N LYS A 310 27.52 9.01 3.28
CA LYS A 310 27.73 8.18 2.09
C LYS A 310 26.98 8.76 0.91
N LYS A 311 27.69 8.88 -0.21
CA LYS A 311 27.24 9.63 -1.38
C LYS A 311 26.66 8.73 -2.46
N THR A 312 25.46 9.03 -2.91
CA THR A 312 24.88 8.57 -4.17
C THR A 312 24.81 9.73 -5.16
N THR A 313 25.33 9.57 -6.38
CA THR A 313 25.27 10.61 -7.42
C THR A 313 24.28 10.26 -8.51
N THR A 314 23.62 11.26 -9.08
CA THR A 314 22.73 11.13 -10.23
C THR A 314 23.17 12.09 -11.33
N ALA A 315 23.43 11.58 -12.53
CA ALA A 315 23.76 12.37 -13.71
C ALA A 315 22.64 12.25 -14.75
N TYR A 316 22.28 13.38 -15.35
CA TYR A 316 21.23 13.48 -16.38
C TYR A 316 21.86 13.77 -17.74
N THR A 317 21.36 13.14 -18.80
CA THR A 317 21.74 13.44 -20.19
C THR A 317 20.51 13.95 -20.96
N PRO A 318 20.56 15.14 -21.59
CA PRO A 318 21.59 16.16 -21.40
C PRO A 318 21.55 16.73 -19.98
N ALA A 319 22.71 17.19 -19.50
CA ALA A 319 22.85 17.75 -18.14
C ALA A 319 22.11 19.09 -17.99
N ALA A 320 21.89 19.81 -19.07
CA ALA A 320 21.12 21.04 -19.12
C ALA A 320 20.47 21.22 -20.50
N ASN A 321 19.50 22.13 -20.59
CA ASN A 321 18.92 22.62 -21.85
C ASN A 321 18.42 21.50 -22.78
N GLY A 322 17.55 20.62 -22.27
CA GLY A 322 16.91 19.59 -23.07
C GLY A 322 16.08 18.60 -22.25
N LEU A 323 15.29 17.79 -22.93
CA LEU A 323 14.55 16.69 -22.32
C LEU A 323 15.51 15.53 -22.01
N VAL A 324 15.39 14.97 -20.80
CA VAL A 324 16.27 13.90 -20.32
C VAL A 324 16.05 12.62 -21.13
N THR A 325 17.12 12.07 -21.68
CA THR A 325 17.17 10.79 -22.40
C THR A 325 17.89 9.70 -21.62
N GLN A 326 18.68 10.07 -20.60
CA GLN A 326 19.41 9.13 -19.77
C GLN A 326 19.57 9.66 -18.33
N ILE A 327 19.47 8.75 -17.37
CA ILE A 327 19.73 8.99 -15.95
C ILE A 327 20.75 7.94 -15.49
N VAL A 328 21.88 8.36 -14.95
CA VAL A 328 22.92 7.48 -14.43
C VAL A 328 23.03 7.68 -12.92
N THR A 329 22.82 6.63 -12.15
CA THR A 329 22.96 6.65 -10.69
C THR A 329 24.17 5.83 -10.26
N THR A 330 25.01 6.41 -9.39
CA THR A 330 26.18 5.73 -8.82
C THR A 330 26.05 5.72 -7.31
N ASN A 331 26.03 4.53 -6.71
CA ASN A 331 25.91 4.37 -5.26
C ASN A 331 27.26 4.52 -4.52
N PRO A 332 27.29 4.49 -3.17
CA PRO A 332 28.54 4.63 -2.39
C PRO A 332 29.64 3.60 -2.68
N LEU A 333 29.30 2.41 -3.19
CA LEU A 333 30.27 1.38 -3.61
C LEU A 333 30.66 1.48 -5.10
N ALA A 334 30.37 2.61 -5.74
CA ALA A 334 30.61 2.84 -7.16
C ALA A 334 29.89 1.86 -8.11
N HIS A 335 28.77 1.30 -7.68
CA HIS A 335 27.87 0.56 -8.56
C HIS A 335 27.07 1.54 -9.39
N VAL A 336 27.11 1.40 -10.72
CA VAL A 336 26.49 2.32 -11.68
C VAL A 336 25.26 1.67 -12.28
N SER A 337 24.10 2.32 -12.22
CA SER A 337 22.92 1.94 -12.97
C SER A 337 22.48 3.07 -13.89
N THR A 338 22.03 2.71 -15.09
CA THR A 338 21.63 3.64 -16.14
C THR A 338 20.20 3.36 -16.55
N THR A 339 19.34 4.36 -16.48
CA THR A 339 17.99 4.36 -17.04
C THR A 339 18.00 5.17 -18.33
N ILE A 340 17.51 4.59 -19.42
CA ILE A 340 17.31 5.26 -20.71
C ILE A 340 15.84 5.63 -20.81
N VAL A 341 15.54 6.86 -21.20
CA VAL A 341 14.19 7.44 -21.13
C VAL A 341 13.77 7.95 -22.50
N ASP A 342 12.50 7.72 -22.86
CA ASP A 342 11.80 8.41 -23.95
C ASP A 342 11.59 9.88 -23.53
N PRO A 343 12.29 10.84 -24.13
CA PRO A 343 12.26 12.23 -23.66
C PRO A 343 10.89 12.89 -23.82
N GLY A 344 10.05 12.41 -24.74
CA GLY A 344 8.73 13.00 -25.00
C GLY A 344 7.71 12.69 -23.91
N ARG A 345 7.81 11.52 -23.27
CA ARG A 345 6.86 11.04 -22.25
C ARG A 345 7.47 10.81 -20.87
N GLY A 346 8.80 10.85 -20.75
CA GLY A 346 9.50 10.51 -19.52
C GLY A 346 9.43 9.02 -19.16
N LEU A 347 9.14 8.14 -20.13
CA LEU A 347 9.00 6.71 -19.91
C LEU A 347 10.35 6.00 -20.06
N GLU A 348 10.71 5.14 -19.10
CA GLU A 348 11.89 4.28 -19.19
C GLU A 348 11.77 3.36 -20.40
N THR A 349 12.75 3.33 -21.29
CA THR A 349 12.84 2.42 -22.45
C THR A 349 13.86 1.30 -22.25
N ALA A 350 14.83 1.49 -21.36
CA ALA A 350 15.75 0.46 -20.94
C ALA A 350 16.39 0.81 -19.59
N THR A 351 16.81 -0.22 -18.87
CA THR A 351 17.69 -0.12 -17.71
C THR A 351 18.92 -0.98 -17.91
N VAL A 352 20.08 -0.46 -17.51
CA VAL A 352 21.34 -1.19 -17.44
C VAL A 352 21.81 -1.15 -15.99
N ASP A 353 22.02 -2.31 -15.40
CA ASP A 353 22.43 -2.42 -14.00
C ASP A 353 23.96 -2.34 -13.82
N ALA A 354 24.40 -2.47 -12.56
CA ALA A 354 25.80 -2.40 -12.16
C ALA A 354 26.70 -3.48 -12.77
N ASN A 355 26.14 -4.60 -13.22
CA ASN A 355 26.86 -5.68 -13.90
C ASN A 355 26.62 -5.63 -15.42
N SER A 356 26.23 -4.47 -15.95
CA SER A 356 26.00 -4.22 -17.37
C SER A 356 24.90 -5.08 -17.98
N ARG A 357 23.96 -5.57 -17.16
CA ARG A 357 22.82 -6.35 -17.66
C ARG A 357 21.69 -5.42 -18.01
N ARG A 358 21.12 -5.65 -19.19
CA ARG A 358 20.16 -4.74 -19.81
C ARG A 358 18.77 -5.35 -19.84
N THR A 359 17.79 -4.58 -19.39
CA THR A 359 16.37 -4.85 -19.58
C THR A 359 15.83 -3.76 -20.52
N ASP A 360 15.12 -4.15 -21.58
CA ASP A 360 14.49 -3.20 -22.48
C ASP A 360 12.97 -3.31 -22.38
N VAL A 361 12.30 -2.18 -22.54
CA VAL A 361 10.85 -2.11 -22.63
C VAL A 361 10.42 -1.35 -23.87
N GLY A 362 9.20 -1.62 -24.33
CA GLY A 362 8.59 -0.96 -25.48
C GLY A 362 7.18 -0.50 -25.15
N TYR A 363 6.81 0.67 -25.66
CA TYR A 363 5.47 1.24 -25.49
C TYR A 363 4.79 1.44 -26.84
N ASP A 364 3.46 1.46 -26.81
CA ASP A 364 2.68 1.98 -27.93
C ASP A 364 2.71 3.53 -27.96
N PRO A 365 2.08 4.19 -28.96
CA PRO A 365 2.04 5.65 -29.05
C PRO A 365 1.35 6.35 -27.87
N LEU A 366 0.49 5.66 -27.11
CA LEU A 366 -0.21 6.20 -25.94
C LEU A 366 0.62 6.05 -24.65
N GLY A 367 1.78 5.39 -24.68
CA GLY A 367 2.61 5.17 -23.50
C GLY A 367 2.27 3.90 -22.73
N ARG A 368 1.46 3.00 -23.29
CA ARG A 368 1.14 1.72 -22.65
C ARG A 368 2.22 0.69 -22.97
N LEU A 369 2.66 -0.06 -21.96
CA LEU A 369 3.70 -1.08 -22.09
C LEU A 369 3.22 -2.18 -23.05
N VAL A 370 3.99 -2.52 -24.09
CA VAL A 370 3.63 -3.56 -25.06
C VAL A 370 4.62 -4.72 -25.13
N LYS A 371 5.89 -4.50 -24.76
CA LYS A 371 6.94 -5.53 -24.83
C LYS A 371 7.99 -5.32 -23.75
N VAL A 372 8.51 -6.42 -23.20
CA VAL A 372 9.61 -6.44 -22.22
C VAL A 372 10.62 -7.49 -22.64
N TRP A 373 11.91 -7.14 -22.62
CA TRP A 373 13.03 -8.05 -22.76
C TRP A 373 13.83 -7.99 -21.47
N LEU A 374 13.78 -9.07 -20.68
CA LEU A 374 14.53 -9.18 -19.44
C LEU A 374 16.04 -9.33 -19.70
N ALA A 375 16.83 -9.08 -18.66
CA ALA A 375 18.27 -9.33 -18.65
C ALA A 375 18.62 -10.72 -19.21
N GLY A 376 19.53 -10.74 -20.19
CA GLY A 376 19.93 -11.95 -20.93
C GLY A 376 19.13 -12.23 -22.21
N ARG A 377 18.25 -11.31 -22.63
CA ARG A 377 17.48 -11.42 -23.87
C ARG A 377 17.65 -10.18 -24.75
N ASP A 378 18.25 -10.35 -25.93
CA ASP A 378 18.57 -9.25 -26.84
C ASP A 378 17.34 -8.82 -27.66
N LYS A 379 16.97 -7.54 -27.53
CA LYS A 379 15.83 -6.93 -28.24
C LYS A 379 15.93 -6.98 -29.77
N ALA A 380 17.14 -6.94 -30.32
CA ALA A 380 17.38 -6.91 -31.76
C ALA A 380 17.27 -8.30 -32.41
N THR A 381 17.57 -9.37 -31.67
CA THR A 381 17.69 -10.73 -32.22
C THR A 381 16.72 -11.75 -31.62
N GLN A 382 16.09 -11.44 -30.48
CA GLN A 382 15.21 -12.36 -29.76
C GLN A 382 13.82 -11.77 -29.53
N THR A 383 12.81 -12.65 -29.46
CA THR A 383 11.45 -12.24 -29.12
C THR A 383 11.39 -11.67 -27.69
N PRO A 384 10.37 -10.87 -27.33
CA PRO A 384 10.18 -10.43 -25.94
C PRO A 384 10.13 -11.56 -24.91
N SER A 385 10.46 -11.25 -23.67
CA SER A 385 10.14 -12.08 -22.50
C SER A 385 8.63 -12.02 -22.17
N ALA A 386 8.02 -10.86 -22.40
CA ALA A 386 6.58 -10.65 -22.27
C ALA A 386 6.06 -9.65 -23.30
N GLU A 387 4.81 -9.84 -23.73
CA GLU A 387 4.07 -8.91 -24.60
C GLU A 387 2.71 -8.56 -24.00
N PHE A 388 2.24 -7.37 -24.29
CA PHE A 388 0.95 -6.88 -23.83
C PHE A 388 0.16 -6.31 -25.00
N ALA A 389 -1.13 -6.63 -25.06
CA ALA A 389 -2.05 -6.06 -26.03
C ALA A 389 -3.29 -5.51 -25.33
N TYR A 390 -3.75 -4.33 -25.77
CA TYR A 390 -4.88 -3.63 -25.18
C TYR A 390 -6.02 -3.56 -26.19
N LEU A 391 -7.10 -4.27 -25.93
CA LEU A 391 -8.35 -4.14 -26.65
C LEU A 391 -9.18 -3.02 -26.02
N VAL A 392 -9.39 -1.96 -26.78
CA VAL A 392 -10.30 -0.86 -26.42
C VAL A 392 -11.47 -0.89 -27.39
N SER A 393 -12.68 -1.02 -26.85
CA SER A 393 -13.92 -1.11 -27.61
C SER A 393 -15.05 -0.37 -26.91
N THR A 394 -15.96 0.18 -27.70
CA THR A 394 -17.21 0.79 -27.21
C THR A 394 -18.40 -0.16 -27.34
N THR A 395 -18.23 -1.29 -28.01
CA THR A 395 -19.28 -2.27 -28.35
C THR A 395 -19.00 -3.67 -27.83
N ALA A 396 -17.82 -3.90 -27.24
CA ALA A 396 -17.41 -5.17 -26.65
C ALA A 396 -16.58 -4.90 -25.37
N PRO A 397 -16.43 -5.88 -24.47
CA PRO A 397 -15.58 -5.75 -23.29
C PRO A 397 -14.16 -5.31 -23.66
N ASN A 398 -13.61 -4.39 -22.87
CA ASN A 398 -12.19 -4.04 -22.96
C ASN A 398 -11.38 -5.20 -22.39
N ALA A 399 -10.17 -5.42 -22.93
CA ALA A 399 -9.33 -6.49 -22.43
C ALA A 399 -7.84 -6.13 -22.47
N VAL A 400 -7.10 -6.65 -21.50
CA VAL A 400 -5.63 -6.68 -21.50
C VAL A 400 -5.20 -8.12 -21.73
N THR A 401 -4.42 -8.34 -22.78
CA THR A 401 -3.77 -9.63 -23.03
C THR A 401 -2.33 -9.56 -22.55
N THR A 402 -1.92 -10.48 -21.69
CA THR A 402 -0.52 -10.65 -21.30
C THR A 402 0.00 -11.96 -21.86
N LYS A 403 1.03 -11.88 -22.70
CA LYS A 403 1.75 -13.02 -23.25
C LYS A 403 3.07 -13.19 -22.52
N THR A 404 3.32 -14.36 -21.97
CA THR A 404 4.59 -14.70 -21.31
C THR A 404 5.29 -15.79 -22.10
N LEU A 405 6.58 -15.58 -22.37
CA LEU A 405 7.40 -16.56 -23.09
C LEU A 405 7.44 -17.90 -22.33
N SER A 406 7.39 -18.99 -23.08
CA SER A 406 7.60 -20.36 -22.62
C SER A 406 8.97 -20.88 -23.06
N ASP A 407 9.47 -21.93 -22.39
CA ASP A 407 10.78 -22.51 -22.68
C ASP A 407 10.88 -23.15 -24.08
N ASP A 408 9.75 -23.52 -24.67
CA ASP A 408 9.64 -24.02 -26.05
C ASP A 408 9.65 -22.90 -27.11
N GLY A 409 9.78 -21.64 -26.69
CA GLY A 409 9.77 -20.47 -27.56
C GLY A 409 8.38 -19.94 -27.93
N THR A 410 7.31 -20.59 -27.46
CA THR A 410 5.93 -20.13 -27.64
C THR A 410 5.53 -19.12 -26.55
N TYR A 411 4.29 -18.63 -26.59
CA TYR A 411 3.74 -17.73 -25.58
C TYR A 411 2.49 -18.30 -24.93
N ARG A 412 2.45 -18.22 -23.60
CA ARG A 412 1.23 -18.41 -22.81
C ARG A 412 0.50 -17.09 -22.71
N SER A 413 -0.75 -17.05 -23.14
CA SER A 413 -1.58 -15.84 -23.14
C SER A 413 -2.59 -15.89 -22.00
N THR A 414 -2.63 -14.85 -21.18
CA THR A 414 -3.63 -14.61 -20.15
C THR A 414 -4.40 -13.34 -20.49
N PHE A 415 -5.65 -13.25 -20.05
CA PHE A 415 -6.56 -12.18 -20.41
C PHE A 415 -7.24 -11.64 -19.16
N GLU A 416 -7.22 -10.33 -19.00
CA GLU A 416 -8.07 -9.60 -18.07
C GLU A 416 -9.13 -8.86 -18.88
N ILE A 417 -10.39 -9.10 -18.57
CA ILE A 417 -11.54 -8.57 -19.29
C ILE A 417 -12.28 -7.63 -18.36
N TYR A 418 -12.63 -6.46 -18.85
CA TYR A 418 -13.19 -5.35 -18.08
C TYR A 418 -14.60 -5.01 -18.57
N ASP A 419 -15.45 -4.52 -17.67
CA ASP A 419 -16.75 -3.96 -18.04
C ASP A 419 -16.64 -2.55 -18.66
N GLY A 420 -17.78 -1.99 -19.06
CA GLY A 420 -17.86 -0.64 -19.64
C GLY A 420 -17.47 0.49 -18.67
N LEU A 421 -17.30 0.20 -17.38
CA LEU A 421 -16.82 1.15 -16.35
C LEU A 421 -15.36 0.90 -16.00
N ALA A 422 -14.64 0.11 -16.80
CA ALA A 422 -13.25 -0.29 -16.60
C ALA A 422 -12.99 -1.04 -15.28
N ARG A 423 -13.98 -1.77 -14.75
CA ARG A 423 -13.81 -2.66 -13.60
C ARG A 423 -13.49 -4.07 -14.09
N LEU A 424 -12.57 -4.77 -13.42
CA LEU A 424 -12.20 -6.14 -13.76
C LEU A 424 -13.44 -7.04 -13.66
N ARG A 425 -13.73 -7.76 -14.74
CA ARG A 425 -14.84 -8.71 -14.81
C ARG A 425 -14.37 -10.14 -14.79
N GLN A 426 -13.40 -10.48 -15.62
CA GLN A 426 -13.01 -11.88 -15.77
C GLN A 426 -11.52 -11.99 -16.03
N THR A 427 -10.89 -13.01 -15.45
CA THR A 427 -9.57 -13.44 -15.91
C THR A 427 -9.70 -14.74 -16.68
N GLN A 428 -8.87 -14.95 -17.69
CA GLN A 428 -8.75 -16.23 -18.40
C GLN A 428 -7.28 -16.60 -18.55
N MET A 429 -6.95 -17.85 -18.26
CA MET A 429 -5.60 -18.40 -18.44
C MET A 429 -5.64 -19.83 -18.98
N PRO A 430 -4.59 -20.32 -19.66
CA PRO A 430 -4.55 -21.69 -20.15
C PRO A 430 -4.63 -22.72 -19.02
N SER A 431 -5.35 -23.82 -19.25
CA SER A 431 -5.48 -24.94 -18.31
C SER A 431 -4.54 -26.08 -18.68
N ALA A 432 -4.07 -26.85 -17.69
CA ALA A 432 -3.28 -28.06 -17.93
C ALA A 432 -4.05 -29.06 -18.81
N GLY A 433 -3.36 -29.66 -19.79
CA GLY A 433 -3.97 -30.57 -20.75
C GLY A 433 -5.03 -29.94 -21.67
N GLY A 434 -5.01 -28.61 -21.86
CA GLY A 434 -5.92 -27.87 -22.75
C GLY A 434 -7.18 -27.33 -22.07
N GLY A 435 -7.76 -26.28 -22.69
CA GLY A 435 -8.85 -25.46 -22.17
C GLY A 435 -8.35 -24.20 -21.46
N ARG A 436 -9.21 -23.60 -20.63
CA ARG A 436 -8.92 -22.39 -19.84
C ARG A 436 -9.45 -22.48 -18.42
N LEU A 437 -8.79 -21.77 -17.51
CA LEU A 437 -9.28 -21.45 -16.19
C LEU A 437 -9.80 -20.01 -16.19
N LEU A 438 -10.95 -19.80 -15.57
CA LEU A 438 -11.57 -18.49 -15.44
C LEU A 438 -11.82 -18.11 -13.98
N THR A 439 -11.81 -16.82 -13.70
CA THR A 439 -12.37 -16.23 -12.47
C THR A 439 -13.30 -15.09 -12.86
N ASP A 440 -14.32 -14.79 -12.07
CA ASP A 440 -15.27 -13.70 -12.35
C ASP A 440 -15.45 -12.79 -11.13
N VAL A 441 -15.75 -11.51 -11.37
CA VAL A 441 -16.19 -10.55 -10.35
C VAL A 441 -17.43 -9.80 -10.84
N GLN A 442 -18.55 -9.89 -10.13
CA GLN A 442 -19.78 -9.15 -10.42
C GLN A 442 -20.00 -8.03 -9.40
N TYR A 443 -20.55 -6.91 -9.89
CA TYR A 443 -20.73 -5.69 -9.13
C TYR A 443 -22.21 -5.37 -8.90
N ASP A 444 -22.52 -4.76 -7.74
CA ASP A 444 -23.87 -4.29 -7.42
C ASP A 444 -24.11 -2.87 -7.99
N ALA A 445 -25.31 -2.31 -7.74
CA ALA A 445 -25.68 -0.97 -8.20
C ALA A 445 -24.93 0.20 -7.51
N ARG A 446 -24.08 -0.10 -6.51
CA ARG A 446 -23.13 0.85 -5.89
C ARG A 446 -21.73 0.71 -6.49
N GLY A 447 -21.51 -0.36 -7.24
CA GLY A 447 -20.21 -0.72 -7.81
C GLY A 447 -19.35 -1.57 -6.89
N LEU A 448 -19.93 -2.20 -5.86
CA LEU A 448 -19.21 -3.08 -4.94
C LEU A 448 -19.17 -4.52 -5.50
N PRO A 449 -18.03 -5.22 -5.40
CA PRO A 449 -17.92 -6.60 -5.84
C PRO A 449 -18.71 -7.53 -4.90
N TRP A 450 -19.94 -7.89 -5.26
CA TRP A 450 -20.81 -8.71 -4.40
C TRP A 450 -20.69 -10.21 -4.67
N LYS A 451 -20.11 -10.61 -5.80
CA LYS A 451 -19.92 -12.02 -6.15
C LYS A 451 -18.62 -12.22 -6.90
N ALA A 452 -17.78 -13.11 -6.40
CA ALA A 452 -16.52 -13.50 -7.02
C ALA A 452 -16.49 -15.02 -7.23
N ASN A 453 -16.30 -15.47 -8.48
CA ASN A 453 -16.06 -16.88 -8.76
C ASN A 453 -14.59 -17.19 -8.51
N GLY A 454 -14.34 -18.23 -7.71
CA GLY A 454 -13.04 -18.89 -7.70
C GLY A 454 -12.74 -19.52 -9.07
N SER A 455 -11.54 -20.05 -9.22
CA SER A 455 -11.12 -20.64 -10.50
C SER A 455 -12.06 -21.79 -10.91
N TYR A 456 -12.53 -21.77 -12.16
CA TYR A 456 -13.28 -22.86 -12.77
C TYR A 456 -12.80 -23.16 -14.19
N PHE A 457 -12.92 -24.42 -14.60
CA PHE A 457 -12.48 -24.90 -15.90
C PHE A 457 -13.54 -24.70 -17.00
N ASN A 458 -13.07 -24.37 -18.20
CA ASN A 458 -13.83 -24.43 -19.44
C ASN A 458 -12.93 -25.02 -20.55
N ASP A 459 -13.52 -25.77 -21.48
CA ASP A 459 -12.81 -26.50 -22.54
C ASP A 459 -12.31 -25.64 -23.70
N GLN A 460 -12.78 -24.39 -23.81
CA GLN A 460 -12.31 -23.45 -24.83
C GLN A 460 -10.92 -22.88 -24.49
N VAL A 461 -10.19 -22.45 -25.50
CA VAL A 461 -8.94 -21.71 -25.31
C VAL A 461 -9.21 -20.30 -24.75
N PRO A 462 -8.29 -19.70 -23.98
CA PRO A 462 -8.44 -18.32 -23.50
C PRO A 462 -8.63 -17.32 -24.64
N SER A 463 -9.48 -16.31 -24.44
CA SER A 463 -9.71 -15.23 -25.41
C SER A 463 -10.06 -13.91 -24.72
N THR A 464 -10.20 -12.84 -25.50
CA THR A 464 -10.68 -11.53 -25.01
C THR A 464 -12.20 -11.49 -24.80
N GLY A 465 -12.93 -12.56 -25.15
CA GLY A 465 -14.38 -12.62 -25.03
C GLY A 465 -14.82 -13.01 -23.63
N LEU A 466 -15.75 -12.26 -23.06
CA LEU A 466 -16.37 -12.57 -21.77
C LEU A 466 -17.16 -13.88 -21.85
N PHE A 467 -16.82 -14.83 -20.99
CA PHE A 467 -17.59 -16.07 -20.82
C PHE A 467 -18.61 -15.91 -19.69
N THR A 468 -19.82 -16.45 -19.87
CA THR A 468 -20.85 -16.48 -18.82
C THR A 468 -21.09 -17.91 -18.39
N VAL A 469 -21.18 -18.15 -17.08
CA VAL A 469 -21.37 -19.45 -16.47
C VAL A 469 -22.52 -19.41 -15.46
N GLY A 470 -23.27 -20.51 -15.35
CA GLY A 470 -24.27 -20.67 -14.29
C GLY A 470 -23.61 -21.03 -12.96
N ASP A 471 -24.15 -20.51 -11.84
CA ASP A 471 -23.60 -20.73 -10.50
C ASP A 471 -23.52 -22.23 -10.12
N ASN A 472 -24.40 -23.06 -10.69
CA ASN A 472 -24.42 -24.52 -10.51
C ASN A 472 -23.28 -25.28 -11.20
N LEU A 473 -22.43 -24.60 -11.97
CA LEU A 473 -21.26 -25.16 -12.64
C LEU A 473 -19.93 -24.64 -12.04
N VAL A 474 -20.01 -23.69 -11.11
CA VAL A 474 -18.84 -23.06 -10.50
C VAL A 474 -18.50 -23.80 -9.20
N PRO A 475 -17.32 -24.44 -9.09
CA PRO A 475 -16.99 -25.25 -7.93
C PRO A 475 -16.83 -24.45 -6.64
N SER A 476 -16.41 -23.19 -6.75
CA SER A 476 -16.15 -22.30 -5.62
C SER A 476 -16.49 -20.86 -5.98
N GLN A 477 -17.32 -20.22 -5.17
CA GLN A 477 -17.78 -18.85 -5.36
C GLN A 477 -17.87 -18.17 -3.99
N THR A 478 -17.43 -16.93 -3.90
CA THR A 478 -17.62 -16.08 -2.73
C THR A 478 -18.70 -15.05 -3.03
N VAL A 479 -19.73 -14.97 -2.20
CA VAL A 479 -20.77 -13.94 -2.23
C VAL A 479 -20.60 -13.04 -1.01
N THR A 480 -20.48 -11.74 -1.25
CA THR A 480 -20.32 -10.72 -0.21
C THR A 480 -21.58 -9.88 -0.11
N THR A 481 -22.18 -9.82 1.08
CA THR A 481 -23.27 -8.89 1.37
C THR A 481 -22.71 -7.64 2.04
N TYR A 482 -23.36 -6.49 1.82
CA TYR A 482 -22.90 -5.22 2.36
C TYR A 482 -24.03 -4.49 3.08
N ASP A 483 -23.71 -3.74 4.14
CA ASP A 483 -24.65 -2.79 4.74
C ASP A 483 -24.81 -1.53 3.87
N GLY A 484 -25.67 -0.59 4.28
CA GLY A 484 -25.85 0.69 3.57
C GLY A 484 -24.62 1.60 3.62
N MET A 485 -23.64 1.36 4.49
CA MET A 485 -22.36 2.08 4.53
C MET A 485 -21.28 1.43 3.65
N ALA A 486 -21.65 0.47 2.80
CA ALA A 486 -20.75 -0.27 1.91
C ALA A 486 -19.70 -1.13 2.65
N ARG A 487 -20.00 -1.55 3.90
CA ARG A 487 -19.13 -2.46 4.66
C ARG A 487 -19.61 -3.91 4.52
N PRO A 488 -18.71 -4.90 4.33
CA PRO A 488 -19.09 -6.31 4.27
C PRO A 488 -19.82 -6.76 5.55
N THR A 489 -20.96 -7.42 5.41
CA THR A 489 -21.76 -7.99 6.52
C THR A 489 -21.78 -9.50 6.52
N ALA A 490 -21.49 -10.12 5.37
CA ALA A 490 -21.19 -11.54 5.29
C ALA A 490 -20.29 -11.82 4.09
N GLU A 491 -19.43 -12.83 4.24
CA GLU A 491 -18.72 -13.50 3.17
C GLU A 491 -19.17 -14.96 3.15
N ILE A 492 -19.75 -15.38 2.02
CA ILE A 492 -20.44 -16.66 1.89
C ILE A 492 -19.74 -17.46 0.80
N VAL A 493 -19.21 -18.62 1.15
CA VAL A 493 -18.63 -19.55 0.17
C VAL A 493 -19.71 -20.51 -0.30
N ASN A 494 -20.00 -20.46 -1.59
CA ASN A 494 -20.86 -21.37 -2.32
C ASN A 494 -20.02 -22.36 -3.13
N SER A 495 -20.52 -23.59 -3.26
CA SER A 495 -19.99 -24.59 -4.18
C SER A 495 -21.14 -25.13 -5.03
N TYR A 496 -21.00 -25.02 -6.35
CA TYR A 496 -22.04 -25.39 -7.33
C TYR A 496 -23.41 -24.78 -6.99
N GLY A 497 -23.41 -23.50 -6.60
CA GLY A 497 -24.61 -22.74 -6.24
C GLY A 497 -25.18 -23.06 -4.85
N VAL A 498 -24.53 -23.90 -4.06
CA VAL A 498 -24.97 -24.27 -2.70
C VAL A 498 -24.05 -23.66 -1.64
N GLU A 499 -24.61 -22.92 -0.69
CA GLU A 499 -23.86 -22.38 0.45
C GLU A 499 -23.18 -23.49 1.27
N LYS A 500 -21.89 -23.29 1.54
CA LYS A 500 -21.05 -24.20 2.33
C LYS A 500 -20.63 -23.58 3.65
N TRP A 501 -20.17 -22.33 3.60
CA TRP A 501 -19.65 -21.62 4.76
C TRP A 501 -20.03 -20.16 4.71
N ARG A 502 -20.27 -19.58 5.87
CA ARG A 502 -20.59 -18.17 6.04
C ARG A 502 -19.75 -17.60 7.18
N SER A 503 -19.10 -16.49 6.89
CA SER A 503 -18.56 -15.58 7.90
C SER A 503 -19.47 -14.36 7.95
N SER A 504 -19.92 -13.93 9.11
CA SER A 504 -20.75 -12.73 9.27
C SER A 504 -20.02 -11.65 10.07
N MET A 505 -20.18 -10.39 9.67
CA MET A 505 -19.55 -9.23 10.31
C MET A 505 -20.62 -8.27 10.82
N ALA A 506 -20.41 -7.77 12.04
CA ALA A 506 -21.24 -6.72 12.65
C ALA A 506 -20.37 -5.54 13.09
N TYR A 507 -20.87 -4.33 12.89
CA TYR A 507 -20.17 -3.08 13.23
C TYR A 507 -20.95 -2.34 14.31
N SER A 508 -20.27 -1.96 15.39
CA SER A 508 -20.89 -1.26 16.52
C SER A 508 -19.94 -0.19 17.04
N GLY A 509 -20.09 1.04 16.56
CA GLY A 509 -19.23 2.18 16.93
C GLY A 509 -17.75 1.90 16.66
N ASP A 510 -17.03 1.50 17.71
CA ASP A 510 -15.61 1.20 17.73
C ASP A 510 -15.25 -0.29 17.62
N ALA A 511 -16.24 -1.17 17.54
CA ALA A 511 -16.05 -2.60 17.49
C ALA A 511 -16.47 -3.21 16.14
N VAL A 512 -15.66 -4.14 15.64
CA VAL A 512 -16.00 -5.04 14.54
C VAL A 512 -16.03 -6.46 15.08
N SER A 513 -17.19 -7.11 15.00
CA SER A 513 -17.37 -8.50 15.42
C SER A 513 -17.44 -9.42 14.22
N VAL A 514 -16.81 -10.60 14.32
CA VAL A 514 -16.80 -11.63 13.29
C VAL A 514 -17.35 -12.93 13.87
N ASP A 515 -18.39 -13.45 13.22
CA ASP A 515 -18.97 -14.77 13.44
C ASP A 515 -18.49 -15.71 12.31
N PRO A 516 -17.50 -16.58 12.56
CA PRO A 516 -16.91 -17.42 11.54
C PRO A 516 -17.75 -18.68 11.26
N PRO A 517 -17.43 -19.44 10.19
CA PRO A 517 -18.02 -20.75 9.98
C PRO A 517 -17.73 -21.70 11.16
N THR A 518 -18.60 -22.69 11.36
CA THR A 518 -18.45 -23.72 12.41
C THR A 518 -17.02 -24.27 12.47
N GLY A 519 -16.44 -24.23 13.66
CA GLY A 519 -15.05 -24.62 13.93
C GLY A 519 -14.07 -23.44 14.02
N GLY A 520 -14.47 -22.24 13.59
CA GLY A 520 -13.73 -21.00 13.83
C GLY A 520 -13.96 -20.42 15.23
N THR A 521 -13.08 -19.51 15.65
CA THR A 521 -13.21 -18.73 16.89
C THR A 521 -13.85 -17.38 16.57
N ALA A 522 -15.02 -17.10 17.15
CA ALA A 522 -15.65 -15.80 16.97
C ALA A 522 -14.85 -14.70 17.66
N THR A 523 -14.81 -13.50 17.07
CA THR A 523 -13.97 -12.41 17.56
C THR A 523 -14.71 -11.07 17.60
N ALA A 524 -14.19 -10.15 18.41
CA ALA A 524 -14.50 -8.72 18.28
C ALA A 524 -13.21 -7.90 18.49
N ALA A 525 -12.89 -7.05 17.52
CA ALA A 525 -11.78 -6.10 17.60
C ALA A 525 -12.33 -4.72 17.96
N VAL A 526 -11.82 -4.13 19.04
CA VAL A 526 -12.22 -2.81 19.56
C VAL A 526 -11.08 -1.82 19.34
N SER A 527 -11.41 -0.65 18.77
CA SER A 527 -10.45 0.42 18.52
C SER A 527 -10.68 1.65 19.40
N ASP A 528 -9.63 2.43 19.63
CA ASP A 528 -9.76 3.77 20.23
C ASP A 528 -10.23 4.82 19.21
N ALA A 529 -10.31 6.08 19.64
CA ALA A 529 -10.71 7.21 18.82
C ALA A 529 -9.76 7.49 17.63
N LEU A 530 -8.51 7.03 17.72
CA LEU A 530 -7.48 7.15 16.69
C LEU A 530 -7.45 5.93 15.75
N GLY A 531 -8.37 4.98 15.93
CA GLY A 531 -8.48 3.77 15.12
C GLY A 531 -7.48 2.66 15.50
N ARG A 532 -6.73 2.81 16.59
CA ARG A 532 -5.77 1.81 17.05
C ARG A 532 -6.50 0.72 17.84
N MET A 533 -6.19 -0.55 17.58
CA MET A 533 -6.82 -1.67 18.30
C MET A 533 -6.38 -1.66 19.76
N VAL A 534 -7.34 -1.61 20.70
CA VAL A 534 -7.09 -1.60 22.15
C VAL A 534 -7.50 -2.89 22.84
N GLU A 535 -8.38 -3.67 22.20
CA GLU A 535 -8.83 -4.97 22.72
C GLU A 535 -9.21 -5.91 21.58
N LEU A 536 -8.67 -7.13 21.61
CA LEU A 536 -9.15 -8.25 20.81
C LEU A 536 -9.86 -9.23 21.74
N ARG A 537 -11.15 -9.47 21.48
CA ARG A 537 -11.97 -10.46 22.17
C ARG A 537 -12.03 -11.72 21.33
N GLN A 538 -11.72 -12.86 21.94
CA GLN A 538 -11.90 -14.19 21.36
C GLN A 538 -12.95 -14.92 22.17
N TYR A 539 -14.12 -15.15 21.58
CA TYR A 539 -15.24 -15.75 22.30
C TYR A 539 -15.04 -17.25 22.46
N ARG A 540 -15.42 -17.76 23.64
CA ARG A 540 -15.34 -19.20 23.94
C ARG A 540 -16.48 -20.00 23.29
N GLY A 541 -17.56 -19.33 22.89
CA GLY A 541 -18.64 -19.89 22.10
C GLY A 541 -18.38 -19.74 20.59
N GLY A 542 -19.21 -20.41 19.79
CA GLY A 542 -19.14 -20.34 18.33
C GLY A 542 -19.73 -19.07 17.70
N ALA A 543 -20.06 -18.05 18.50
CA ALA A 543 -20.65 -16.79 18.05
C ALA A 543 -20.06 -15.63 18.86
N PRO A 544 -20.09 -14.37 18.36
CA PRO A 544 -19.50 -13.22 19.04
C PRO A 544 -20.38 -12.69 20.18
N THR A 545 -20.79 -13.59 21.09
CA THR A 545 -21.63 -13.33 22.25
C THR A 545 -21.18 -14.18 23.44
N GLY A 546 -21.42 -13.68 24.66
CA GLY A 546 -21.08 -14.39 25.89
C GLY A 546 -19.63 -14.20 26.34
N ALA A 547 -19.07 -15.22 27.02
CA ALA A 547 -17.74 -15.16 27.61
C ALA A 547 -16.64 -15.17 26.54
N PHE A 548 -15.61 -14.34 26.75
CA PHE A 548 -14.47 -14.20 25.87
C PHE A 548 -13.16 -14.11 26.66
N ASP A 549 -12.08 -14.45 25.98
CA ASP A 549 -10.71 -14.18 26.36
C ASP A 549 -10.26 -12.88 25.69
N ALA A 550 -9.62 -11.98 26.44
CA ALA A 550 -9.30 -10.63 25.98
C ALA A 550 -7.79 -10.39 25.92
N THR A 551 -7.29 -10.02 24.75
CA THR A 551 -5.94 -9.48 24.59
C THR A 551 -6.04 -7.95 24.52
N ARG A 552 -5.31 -7.25 25.40
CA ARG A 552 -5.35 -5.79 25.51
C ARG A 552 -4.07 -5.16 24.98
N TYR A 553 -4.22 -4.04 24.29
CA TYR A 553 -3.12 -3.28 23.71
C TYR A 553 -3.12 -1.88 24.33
N THR A 554 -1.98 -1.48 24.86
CA THR A 554 -1.78 -0.13 25.42
C THR A 554 -0.76 0.59 24.55
N TYR A 555 -1.03 1.86 24.27
CA TYR A 555 -0.12 2.74 23.55
C TYR A 555 0.43 3.78 24.52
N ASP A 556 1.69 4.18 24.35
CA ASP A 556 2.22 5.33 25.06
C ASP A 556 1.60 6.64 24.54
N ARG A 557 1.88 7.77 25.21
CA ARG A 557 1.40 9.10 24.80
C ARG A 557 1.91 9.54 23.41
N PHE A 558 2.96 8.90 22.90
CA PHE A 558 3.49 9.09 21.56
C PHE A 558 2.86 8.13 20.54
N GLY A 559 1.82 7.39 20.98
CA GLY A 559 1.01 6.43 20.25
C GLY A 559 1.74 5.20 19.73
N ARG A 560 2.86 4.84 20.35
CA ARG A 560 3.61 3.62 20.07
C ARG A 560 3.10 2.51 20.98
N LEU A 561 3.01 1.28 20.49
CA LEU A 561 2.56 0.13 21.28
C LEU A 561 3.50 -0.07 22.47
N SER A 562 3.03 0.11 23.69
CA SER A 562 3.85 0.03 24.90
C SER A 562 3.67 -1.28 25.65
N VAL A 563 2.45 -1.84 25.65
CA VAL A 563 2.13 -3.08 26.37
C VAL A 563 1.12 -3.91 25.58
N VAL A 564 1.36 -5.22 25.48
CA VAL A 564 0.35 -6.22 25.14
C VAL A 564 0.08 -7.06 26.39
N THR A 565 -1.17 -7.28 26.74
CA THR A 565 -1.57 -8.15 27.86
C THR A 565 -2.45 -9.27 27.34
N ASP A 566 -2.07 -10.52 27.55
CA ASP A 566 -2.88 -11.68 27.15
C ASP A 566 -4.03 -11.94 28.15
N PRO A 567 -4.94 -12.90 27.85
CA PRO A 567 -6.04 -13.25 28.75
C PRO A 567 -5.61 -13.80 30.12
N ALA A 568 -4.38 -14.32 30.24
CA ALA A 568 -3.82 -14.82 31.49
C ALA A 568 -3.15 -13.73 32.34
N GLY A 569 -3.03 -12.50 31.81
CA GLY A 569 -2.38 -11.37 32.47
C GLY A 569 -0.87 -11.29 32.24
N ASN A 570 -0.30 -12.13 31.37
CA ASN A 570 1.09 -11.99 30.95
C ASN A 570 1.25 -10.73 30.11
N ARG A 571 2.39 -10.05 30.27
CA ARG A 571 2.63 -8.73 29.67
C ARG A 571 3.89 -8.73 28.83
N TRP A 572 3.73 -8.31 27.57
CA TRP A 572 4.84 -7.91 26.71
C TRP A 572 4.99 -6.40 26.79
N GLU A 573 6.17 -5.90 27.12
CA GLU A 573 6.44 -4.47 27.24
C GLU A 573 7.46 -4.02 26.20
N TYR A 574 7.24 -2.83 25.63
CA TYR A 574 8.10 -2.23 24.63
C TYR A 574 8.52 -0.83 25.08
N GLY A 575 9.81 -0.66 25.37
CA GLY A 575 10.45 0.61 25.65
C GLY A 575 11.06 1.20 24.39
N HIS A 576 10.79 2.47 24.14
CA HIS A 576 11.24 3.16 22.93
C HIS A 576 12.17 4.34 23.27
N ASP A 577 13.10 4.65 22.38
CA ASP A 577 13.86 5.90 22.42
C ASP A 577 13.07 7.07 21.81
N LEU A 578 13.73 8.23 21.63
CA LEU A 578 13.11 9.45 21.12
C LEU A 578 12.73 9.33 19.63
N GLN A 579 13.46 8.54 18.86
CA GLN A 579 13.17 8.20 17.46
C GLN A 579 12.04 7.17 17.31
N GLY A 580 11.56 6.59 18.42
CA GLY A 580 10.52 5.57 18.39
C GLY A 580 11.03 4.16 18.11
N ARG A 581 12.34 3.92 18.24
CA ARG A 581 12.95 2.59 18.07
C ARG A 581 12.84 1.82 19.38
N VAL A 582 12.56 0.52 19.27
CA VAL A 582 12.44 -0.36 20.45
C VAL A 582 13.83 -0.64 21.03
N VAL A 583 14.16 0.00 22.15
CA VAL A 583 15.44 -0.19 22.86
C VAL A 583 15.35 -1.23 23.97
N ARG A 584 14.14 -1.63 24.36
CA ARG A 584 13.89 -2.65 25.39
C ARG A 584 12.61 -3.41 25.09
N THR A 585 12.68 -4.73 25.12
CA THR A 585 11.50 -5.59 25.18
C THR A 585 11.50 -6.38 26.48
N VAL A 586 10.32 -6.58 27.06
CA VAL A 586 10.08 -7.57 28.11
C VAL A 586 9.12 -8.59 27.55
N ASP A 587 9.55 -9.84 27.57
CA ASP A 587 8.74 -10.96 27.15
C ASP A 587 8.67 -11.96 28.32
N PRO A 588 7.48 -12.48 28.66
CA PRO A 588 7.30 -13.37 29.80
C PRO A 588 8.06 -14.71 29.65
N ASP A 589 8.32 -15.16 28.41
CA ASP A 589 8.98 -16.43 28.13
C ASP A 589 10.50 -16.26 27.95
N SER A 590 10.92 -15.24 27.21
CA SER A 590 12.33 -15.01 26.86
C SER A 590 13.05 -13.98 27.72
N GLY A 591 12.34 -13.26 28.58
CA GLY A 591 12.88 -12.26 29.49
C GLY A 591 13.13 -10.90 28.84
N VAL A 592 14.08 -10.14 29.38
CA VAL A 592 14.41 -8.79 28.90
C VAL A 592 15.40 -8.87 27.75
N THR A 593 15.09 -8.21 26.64
CA THR A 593 16.07 -7.94 25.57
C THR A 593 16.28 -6.43 25.44
N THR A 594 17.52 -5.99 25.28
CA THR A 594 17.84 -4.57 25.03
C THR A 594 18.59 -4.41 23.72
N MET A 595 18.30 -3.33 22.99
CA MET A 595 18.89 -3.05 21.68
C MET A 595 19.51 -1.66 21.66
N THR A 596 20.60 -1.51 20.89
CA THR A 596 21.12 -0.19 20.51
C THR A 596 21.12 -0.06 19.00
N TYR A 597 21.06 1.19 18.53
CA TYR A 597 20.98 1.51 17.11
C TYR A 597 22.08 2.50 16.73
N ASP A 598 22.48 2.49 15.46
CA ASP A 598 23.28 3.57 14.90
C ASP A 598 22.40 4.73 14.42
N ASP A 599 23.01 5.76 13.84
CA ASP A 599 22.30 6.95 13.36
C ASP A 599 21.41 6.67 12.15
N GLY A 600 21.54 5.50 11.50
CA GLY A 600 20.72 5.06 10.36
C GLY A 600 19.64 4.05 10.74
N ASP A 601 19.26 4.02 12.02
CA ASP A 601 18.22 3.14 12.59
C ASP A 601 18.49 1.64 12.43
N ARG A 602 19.76 1.26 12.28
CA ARG A 602 20.16 -0.16 12.19
C ARG A 602 20.57 -0.69 13.57
N PRO A 603 20.12 -1.89 13.98
CA PRO A 603 20.49 -2.46 15.27
C PRO A 603 21.98 -2.79 15.32
N VAL A 604 22.71 -2.13 16.21
CA VAL A 604 24.16 -2.33 16.41
C VAL A 604 24.41 -3.40 17.45
N THR A 605 23.68 -3.39 18.56
CA THR A 605 23.80 -4.44 19.59
C THR A 605 22.43 -4.96 20.02
N THR A 606 22.40 -6.22 20.44
CA THR A 606 21.24 -6.86 21.07
C THR A 606 21.73 -7.71 22.23
N THR A 607 21.23 -7.46 23.43
CA THR A 607 21.55 -8.22 24.64
C THR A 607 20.30 -8.96 25.10
N ASP A 608 20.37 -10.28 25.16
CA ASP A 608 19.26 -11.13 25.62
C ASP A 608 19.21 -11.25 27.15
N ALA A 609 18.19 -11.95 27.67
CA ALA A 609 17.99 -12.13 29.11
C ALA A 609 19.08 -12.96 29.80
N ARG A 610 19.95 -13.64 29.04
CA ARG A 610 21.11 -14.37 29.56
C ARG A 610 22.36 -13.48 29.65
N ASN A 611 22.21 -12.17 29.39
CA ASN A 611 23.29 -11.20 29.24
C ASN A 611 24.27 -11.54 28.10
N VAL A 612 23.79 -12.25 27.06
CA VAL A 612 24.58 -12.47 25.85
C VAL A 612 24.33 -11.31 24.90
N THR A 613 25.36 -10.49 24.69
CA THR A 613 25.34 -9.40 23.71
C THR A 613 25.86 -9.89 22.38
N LEU A 614 25.12 -9.62 21.31
CA LEU A 614 25.55 -9.75 19.93
C LEU A 614 25.65 -8.37 19.29
N ALA A 615 26.64 -8.19 18.42
CA ALA A 615 26.86 -6.94 17.69
C ALA A 615 26.89 -7.18 16.17
N THR A 616 26.23 -6.30 15.43
CA THR A 616 26.13 -6.37 13.96
C THR A 616 26.94 -5.24 13.33
N THR A 617 27.67 -5.54 12.26
CA THR A 617 28.37 -4.53 11.45
C THR A 617 27.80 -4.48 10.05
N TYR A 618 27.90 -3.31 9.40
CA TYR A 618 27.33 -3.05 8.09
C TYR A 618 28.37 -2.48 7.13
N ASP A 619 28.14 -2.62 5.83
CA ASP A 619 28.88 -1.87 4.80
C ASP A 619 28.20 -0.53 4.44
N ASP A 620 28.78 0.15 3.46
CA ASP A 620 28.34 1.47 2.98
C ASP A 620 26.98 1.46 2.27
N LEU A 621 26.41 0.28 1.97
CA LEU A 621 25.03 0.12 1.47
C LEU A 621 24.07 -0.39 2.55
N GLY A 622 24.54 -0.53 3.79
CA GLY A 622 23.74 -1.04 4.91
C GLY A 622 23.53 -2.55 4.91
N ARG A 623 24.33 -3.32 4.16
CA ARG A 623 24.26 -4.79 4.21
C ARG A 623 25.09 -5.31 5.38
N VAL A 624 24.61 -6.36 6.04
CA VAL A 624 25.30 -6.97 7.18
C VAL A 624 26.62 -7.58 6.73
N THR A 625 27.74 -7.21 7.34
CA THR A 625 29.07 -7.77 7.05
C THR A 625 29.56 -8.73 8.12
N SER A 626 29.16 -8.55 9.39
CA SER A 626 29.47 -9.51 10.45
C SER A 626 28.50 -9.46 11.63
N LEU A 627 28.41 -10.59 12.32
CA LEU A 627 27.77 -10.77 13.63
C LEU A 627 28.86 -11.21 14.60
N ARG A 628 28.97 -10.52 15.74
CA ARG A 628 30.06 -10.64 16.70
C ARG A 628 29.57 -10.80 18.13
N ASP A 629 30.38 -11.42 18.97
CA ASP A 629 30.13 -11.53 20.41
C ASP A 629 30.51 -10.24 21.15
N GLY A 630 29.64 -9.74 22.02
CA GLY A 630 29.89 -8.64 22.95
C GLY A 630 29.84 -7.24 22.31
N SER A 631 30.62 -7.01 21.27
CA SER A 631 30.77 -5.69 20.64
C SER A 631 31.18 -5.79 19.17
N VAL A 632 31.16 -4.65 18.45
CA VAL A 632 31.59 -4.56 17.05
C VAL A 632 33.07 -4.91 16.83
N THR A 633 33.89 -4.93 17.88
CA THR A 633 35.29 -5.37 17.84
C THR A 633 35.50 -6.78 18.42
N GLY A 634 34.44 -7.44 18.88
CA GLY A 634 34.50 -8.77 19.48
C GLY A 634 34.69 -9.90 18.46
N THR A 635 34.70 -11.14 18.98
CA THR A 635 34.91 -12.36 18.19
C THR A 635 33.81 -12.53 17.15
N VAL A 636 34.20 -12.82 15.90
CA VAL A 636 33.25 -13.06 14.80
C VAL A 636 32.54 -14.39 15.01
N ARG A 637 31.21 -14.37 14.97
CA ARG A 637 30.34 -15.56 14.89
C ARG A 637 29.94 -15.87 13.46
N SER A 638 29.63 -14.83 12.69
CA SER A 638 29.27 -14.96 11.28
C SER A 638 29.77 -13.76 10.49
N SER A 639 30.08 -13.95 9.21
CA SER A 639 30.43 -12.88 8.28
C SER A 639 29.84 -13.11 6.89
N TRP A 640 29.60 -12.03 6.16
CA TRP A 640 29.08 -12.05 4.81
C TRP A 640 29.95 -11.19 3.90
N VAL A 641 30.18 -11.68 2.68
CA VAL A 641 30.94 -10.99 1.64
C VAL A 641 30.01 -10.77 0.46
N TYR A 642 30.10 -9.61 -0.18
CA TYR A 642 29.31 -9.21 -1.33
C TYR A 642 30.21 -8.69 -2.45
N ASP A 643 29.61 -8.46 -3.64
CA ASP A 643 30.17 -7.71 -4.77
C ASP A 643 31.41 -8.30 -5.45
N THR A 644 31.91 -9.44 -4.99
CA THR A 644 33.08 -10.10 -5.58
C THR A 644 32.70 -10.92 -6.80
N VAL A 645 31.56 -11.62 -6.74
CA VAL A 645 31.06 -12.45 -7.87
C VAL A 645 30.29 -11.58 -8.87
N ALA A 646 29.42 -10.71 -8.35
CA ALA A 646 28.68 -9.71 -9.12
C ALA A 646 28.31 -8.55 -8.18
N LYS A 647 28.38 -7.32 -8.65
CA LYS A 647 28.01 -6.11 -7.89
C LYS A 647 26.56 -6.18 -7.44
N GLY A 648 26.30 -5.80 -6.19
CA GLY A 648 25.01 -5.90 -5.52
C GLY A 648 24.67 -7.30 -4.99
N MET A 649 25.46 -8.33 -5.32
CA MET A 649 25.12 -9.73 -5.02
C MET A 649 25.97 -10.32 -3.90
N ALA A 650 25.43 -11.34 -3.21
CA ALA A 650 26.18 -12.10 -2.22
C ALA A 650 27.31 -12.92 -2.87
N THR A 651 28.48 -12.90 -2.26
CA THR A 651 29.63 -13.73 -2.59
C THR A 651 29.67 -14.95 -1.68
N SER A 652 29.60 -14.75 -0.37
CA SER A 652 29.65 -15.85 0.60
C SER A 652 29.08 -15.47 1.97
N SER A 653 28.78 -16.50 2.75
CA SER A 653 28.52 -16.41 4.18
C SER A 653 29.43 -17.41 4.91
N THR A 654 29.96 -17.02 6.05
CA THR A 654 30.83 -17.85 6.89
C THR A 654 30.29 -17.83 8.30
N ARG A 655 30.12 -19.00 8.91
CA ARG A 655 29.85 -19.18 10.33
C ARG A 655 31.12 -19.69 11.01
N VAL A 656 31.45 -19.14 12.17
CA VAL A 656 32.58 -19.56 12.99
C VAL A 656 32.05 -20.30 14.22
N GLN A 657 32.49 -21.54 14.41
CA GLN A 657 32.14 -22.37 15.57
C GLN A 657 33.38 -23.05 16.11
N GLY A 658 33.70 -22.85 17.39
CA GLY A 658 34.89 -23.42 18.02
C GLY A 658 36.21 -22.99 17.35
N GLY A 659 36.25 -21.79 16.76
CA GLY A 659 37.39 -21.29 15.98
C GLY A 659 37.46 -21.79 14.53
N ASN A 660 36.55 -22.67 14.11
CA ASN A 660 36.53 -23.24 12.78
C ASN A 660 35.47 -22.56 11.90
N SER A 661 35.83 -22.29 10.65
CA SER A 661 34.97 -21.59 9.69
C SER A 661 34.25 -22.56 8.76
N TYR A 662 32.93 -22.43 8.68
CA TYR A 662 32.05 -23.13 7.76
C TYR A 662 31.53 -22.10 6.76
N THR A 663 31.91 -22.24 5.49
CA THR A 663 31.66 -21.22 4.48
C THR A 663 30.76 -21.75 3.37
N VAL A 664 29.77 -20.95 2.99
CA VAL A 664 28.93 -21.17 1.80
C VAL A 664 29.15 -20.01 0.85
N GLY A 665 29.69 -20.27 -0.33
CA GLY A 665 29.98 -19.28 -1.37
C GLY A 665 29.16 -19.50 -2.63
N VAL A 666 28.84 -18.44 -3.35
CA VAL A 666 28.24 -18.49 -4.68
C VAL A 666 29.35 -18.56 -5.72
N VAL A 667 29.23 -19.49 -6.67
CA VAL A 667 30.26 -19.70 -7.72
C VAL A 667 30.10 -18.71 -8.87
N GLY A 668 28.86 -18.38 -9.23
CA GLY A 668 28.54 -17.49 -10.33
C GLY A 668 27.05 -17.18 -10.37
N TYR A 669 26.68 -16.19 -11.19
CA TYR A 669 25.30 -15.79 -11.43
C TYR A 669 25.01 -15.80 -12.92
N ASP A 670 23.87 -16.35 -13.33
CA ASP A 670 23.38 -16.20 -14.70
C ASP A 670 22.88 -14.75 -14.95
N PRO A 671 22.51 -14.36 -16.19
CA PRO A 671 22.05 -13.00 -16.49
C PRO A 671 20.84 -12.50 -15.69
N MET A 672 20.07 -13.38 -15.04
CA MET A 672 18.92 -13.00 -14.19
C MET A 672 19.25 -13.08 -12.70
N TYR A 673 20.54 -13.17 -12.36
CA TYR A 673 21.06 -13.20 -10.98
C TYR A 673 20.69 -14.46 -10.19
N ARG A 674 20.44 -15.57 -10.89
CA ARG A 674 20.28 -16.86 -10.22
C ARG A 674 21.66 -17.52 -10.04
N PRO A 675 21.97 -18.09 -8.86
CA PRO A 675 23.23 -18.79 -8.65
C PRO A 675 23.43 -19.95 -9.63
N THR A 676 24.54 -19.98 -10.35
CA THR A 676 24.92 -21.11 -11.24
C THR A 676 25.72 -22.19 -10.49
N GLY A 677 26.04 -21.94 -9.23
CA GLY A 677 26.63 -22.93 -8.34
C GLY A 677 26.82 -22.40 -6.92
N THR A 678 26.92 -23.32 -5.98
CA THR A 678 27.17 -23.04 -4.56
C THR A 678 28.32 -23.93 -4.07
N ARG A 679 29.26 -23.33 -3.34
CA ARG A 679 30.44 -24.00 -2.79
C ARG A 679 30.35 -24.03 -1.27
N TRP A 680 30.36 -25.23 -0.70
CA TRP A 680 30.43 -25.48 0.74
C TRP A 680 31.86 -25.84 1.12
N THR A 681 32.44 -25.13 2.07
CA THR A 681 33.77 -25.42 2.65
C THR A 681 33.59 -25.80 4.10
N VAL A 682 33.94 -27.05 4.41
CA VAL A 682 33.87 -27.64 5.76
C VAL A 682 35.30 -27.73 6.32
N PRO A 683 35.54 -27.24 7.55
CA PRO A 683 36.88 -27.14 8.12
C PRO A 683 37.47 -28.52 8.47
N ALA A 684 38.80 -28.59 8.57
CA ALA A 684 39.55 -29.82 8.89
C ALA A 684 39.14 -30.44 10.24
N SER A 685 38.59 -29.65 11.16
CA SER A 685 38.09 -30.12 12.47
C SER A 685 36.98 -31.17 12.37
N GLU A 686 36.27 -31.24 11.24
CA GLU A 686 35.18 -32.19 11.00
C GLU A 686 35.67 -33.56 10.48
N GLY A 687 36.99 -33.78 10.42
CA GLY A 687 37.57 -35.06 10.04
C GLY A 687 37.16 -35.49 8.63
N ALA A 688 36.43 -36.61 8.51
CA ALA A 688 36.03 -37.18 7.22
C ALA A 688 35.08 -36.28 6.40
N LEU A 689 34.40 -35.32 7.04
CA LEU A 689 33.54 -34.36 6.36
C LEU A 689 34.30 -33.10 5.89
N ALA A 690 35.58 -32.98 6.24
CA ALA A 690 36.40 -31.85 5.82
C ALA A 690 36.57 -31.85 4.29
N GLY A 691 36.46 -30.67 3.69
CA GLY A 691 36.63 -30.54 2.25
C GLY A 691 35.81 -29.42 1.65
N THR A 692 35.82 -29.37 0.32
CA THR A 692 35.04 -28.41 -0.46
C THR A 692 34.10 -29.15 -1.40
N TYR A 693 32.81 -28.88 -1.26
CA TYR A 693 31.74 -29.49 -2.06
C TYR A 693 31.11 -28.41 -2.92
N THR A 694 31.25 -28.55 -4.24
CA THR A 694 30.68 -27.57 -5.20
C THR A 694 29.50 -28.18 -5.91
N LEU A 695 28.33 -27.59 -5.72
CA LEU A 695 27.12 -27.90 -6.47
C LEU A 695 26.99 -26.91 -7.64
N GLY A 696 26.59 -27.40 -8.81
CA GLY A 696 26.25 -26.56 -9.96
C GLY A 696 24.74 -26.50 -10.19
N ALA A 697 24.30 -25.45 -10.88
CA ALA A 697 22.91 -25.29 -11.30
C ALA A 697 22.85 -24.67 -12.70
N SER A 698 21.91 -25.12 -13.52
CA SER A 698 21.56 -24.47 -14.78
C SER A 698 20.06 -24.18 -14.82
N TYR A 699 19.67 -23.20 -15.62
CA TYR A 699 18.28 -22.75 -15.74
C TYR A 699 17.80 -22.82 -17.20
N THR A 700 16.50 -22.93 -17.38
CA THR A 700 15.85 -22.81 -18.68
C THR A 700 15.85 -21.35 -19.15
N THR A 701 15.41 -21.10 -20.39
CA THR A 701 15.39 -19.75 -20.98
C THR A 701 14.43 -18.81 -20.26
N THR A 702 13.35 -19.34 -19.67
CA THR A 702 12.42 -18.59 -18.80
C THR A 702 12.81 -18.62 -17.33
N GLY A 703 13.83 -19.42 -16.96
CA GLY A 703 14.43 -19.36 -15.64
C GLY A 703 14.12 -20.48 -14.68
N GLN A 704 13.45 -21.53 -15.15
CA GLN A 704 13.16 -22.69 -14.32
C GLN A 704 14.43 -23.50 -14.06
N PRO A 705 14.61 -24.13 -12.90
CA PRO A 705 15.74 -25.02 -12.66
C PRO A 705 15.80 -26.12 -13.73
N ARG A 706 16.89 -26.21 -14.49
CA ARG A 706 17.07 -27.24 -15.53
C ARG A 706 17.91 -28.39 -15.03
N THR A 707 19.02 -28.09 -14.35
CA THR A 707 19.86 -29.11 -13.72
C THR A 707 20.38 -28.68 -12.36
N THR A 708 20.69 -29.66 -11.51
CA THR A 708 21.52 -29.54 -10.31
C THR A 708 22.62 -30.58 -10.38
N THR A 709 23.89 -30.18 -10.26
CA THR A 709 25.03 -31.10 -10.27
C THR A 709 25.60 -31.24 -8.86
N TYR A 710 25.85 -32.47 -8.43
CA TYR A 710 26.45 -32.82 -7.16
C TYR A 710 27.86 -33.38 -7.40
N PRO A 711 28.87 -33.00 -6.59
CA PRO A 711 30.21 -33.54 -6.71
C PRO A 711 30.25 -34.99 -6.21
N ALA A 712 31.27 -35.75 -6.61
CA ALA A 712 31.55 -37.04 -5.98
C ALA A 712 31.98 -36.79 -4.51
N ALA A 713 31.34 -37.47 -3.56
CA ALA A 713 31.59 -37.28 -2.13
C ALA A 713 31.09 -38.48 -1.31
N GLY A 714 31.77 -38.80 -0.20
CA GLY A 714 31.32 -39.86 0.73
C GLY A 714 31.17 -41.25 0.10
N GLY A 715 31.94 -41.55 -0.95
CA GLY A 715 31.82 -42.80 -1.72
C GLY A 715 30.72 -42.80 -2.79
N LEU A 716 29.95 -41.72 -2.91
CA LEU A 716 28.95 -41.53 -3.98
C LEU A 716 29.61 -40.89 -5.22
N PRO A 717 29.24 -41.33 -6.44
CA PRO A 717 29.69 -40.70 -7.68
C PRO A 717 29.08 -39.31 -7.85
N ALA A 718 29.71 -38.48 -8.69
CA ALA A 718 29.15 -37.18 -9.07
C ALA A 718 27.84 -37.38 -9.86
N GLU A 719 26.78 -36.67 -9.49
CA GLU A 719 25.44 -36.80 -10.06
C GLU A 719 24.99 -35.53 -10.76
N THR A 720 24.24 -35.65 -11.85
CA THR A 720 23.48 -34.54 -12.44
C THR A 720 22.00 -34.87 -12.40
N VAL A 721 21.25 -34.10 -11.61
CA VAL A 721 19.80 -34.16 -11.56
C VAL A 721 19.23 -33.20 -12.60
N THR A 722 18.35 -33.69 -13.48
CA THR A 722 17.70 -32.90 -14.55
C THR A 722 16.20 -32.83 -14.33
N TYR A 723 15.62 -31.64 -14.47
CA TYR A 723 14.19 -31.39 -14.31
C TYR A 723 13.54 -31.16 -15.68
N GLY A 724 12.38 -31.77 -15.89
CA GLY A 724 11.55 -31.57 -17.08
C GLY A 724 10.24 -30.87 -16.73
N TYR A 725 9.73 -30.06 -17.66
CA TYR A 725 8.49 -29.28 -17.51
C TYR A 725 7.58 -29.48 -18.72
N ASP A 726 6.28 -29.30 -18.54
CA ASP A 726 5.31 -29.25 -19.64
C ASP A 726 5.23 -27.87 -20.31
N GLY A 727 4.36 -27.72 -21.32
CA GLY A 727 4.16 -26.45 -22.04
C GLY A 727 3.56 -25.32 -21.17
N LEU A 728 3.06 -25.63 -19.96
CA LEU A 728 2.64 -24.65 -18.97
C LEU A 728 3.73 -24.36 -17.92
N GLY A 729 4.92 -24.94 -18.07
CA GLY A 729 6.02 -24.79 -17.13
C GLY A 729 5.79 -25.56 -15.82
N LEU A 730 4.87 -26.54 -15.78
CA LEU A 730 4.65 -27.38 -14.62
C LEU A 730 5.69 -28.51 -14.58
N PRO A 731 6.30 -28.84 -13.43
CA PRO A 731 7.29 -29.91 -13.33
C PRO A 731 6.68 -31.27 -13.66
N VAL A 732 7.21 -31.99 -14.65
CA VAL A 732 6.70 -33.32 -15.04
C VAL A 732 7.66 -34.44 -14.71
N SER A 733 8.97 -34.22 -14.73
CA SER A 733 9.95 -35.28 -14.50
C SER A 733 11.20 -34.81 -13.78
N VAL A 734 11.83 -35.74 -13.07
CA VAL A 734 13.13 -35.55 -12.40
C VAL A 734 14.00 -36.77 -12.68
N ARG A 735 15.17 -36.56 -13.25
CA ARG A 735 16.09 -37.62 -13.70
C ARG A 735 17.46 -37.48 -13.04
N GLY A 736 18.13 -38.59 -12.74
CA GLY A 736 19.42 -38.64 -12.04
C GLY A 736 20.27 -39.84 -12.47
N LEU A 737 21.21 -40.28 -11.62
CA LEU A 737 22.07 -41.44 -11.87
C LEU A 737 21.32 -42.78 -11.65
N GLY A 738 21.49 -43.74 -12.57
CA GLY A 738 21.05 -45.14 -12.40
C GLY A 738 20.49 -45.79 -13.68
N ALA A 739 20.35 -47.12 -13.68
CA ALA A 739 19.88 -47.91 -14.85
C ALA A 739 18.43 -47.60 -15.29
N SER A 740 17.61 -47.05 -14.39
CA SER A 740 16.28 -46.51 -14.72
C SER A 740 16.24 -44.98 -14.81
N GLY A 741 17.30 -44.27 -14.40
CA GLY A 741 17.53 -42.83 -14.61
C GLY A 741 16.49 -41.82 -14.09
N GLU A 742 15.35 -42.25 -13.56
CA GLU A 742 14.19 -41.38 -13.26
C GLU A 742 13.79 -41.47 -11.79
N PHE A 743 13.98 -40.38 -11.04
CA PHE A 743 13.41 -40.22 -9.70
C PHE A 743 11.90 -40.00 -9.77
N LEU A 744 11.45 -39.23 -10.75
CA LEU A 744 10.06 -38.98 -11.07
C LEU A 744 9.90 -39.10 -12.58
N GLN A 745 9.20 -40.13 -13.05
CA GLN A 745 9.00 -40.36 -14.48
C GLN A 745 8.02 -39.35 -15.07
N ASN A 746 6.91 -39.12 -14.36
CA ASN A 746 5.84 -38.27 -14.83
C ASN A 746 5.01 -37.70 -13.67
N THR A 747 4.45 -36.51 -13.88
CA THR A 747 3.37 -35.94 -13.06
C THR A 747 2.17 -35.66 -13.95
N LEU A 748 1.04 -36.27 -13.61
CA LEU A 748 -0.25 -35.91 -14.19
C LEU A 748 -0.86 -34.78 -13.37
N TYR A 749 -1.33 -33.73 -14.03
CA TYR A 749 -1.97 -32.57 -13.40
C TYR A 749 -3.47 -32.55 -13.63
N SER A 750 -4.22 -32.01 -12.67
CA SER A 750 -5.61 -31.60 -12.83
C SER A 750 -5.68 -30.40 -13.76
N LYS A 751 -6.88 -30.09 -14.27
CA LYS A 751 -7.11 -28.88 -15.05
C LYS A 751 -6.71 -27.59 -14.30
N TYR A 752 -6.67 -27.64 -12.97
CA TYR A 752 -6.27 -26.54 -12.09
C TYR A 752 -4.76 -26.48 -11.80
N GLY A 753 -3.95 -27.32 -12.44
CA GLY A 753 -2.49 -27.35 -12.22
C GLY A 753 -2.06 -28.05 -10.92
N GLN A 754 -2.95 -28.83 -10.30
CA GLN A 754 -2.65 -29.59 -9.08
C GLN A 754 -2.18 -31.00 -9.44
N PRO A 755 -1.15 -31.57 -8.79
CA PRO A 755 -0.74 -32.95 -9.06
C PRO A 755 -1.87 -33.95 -8.76
N LEU A 756 -2.29 -34.73 -9.75
CA LEU A 756 -3.23 -35.84 -9.58
C LEU A 756 -2.52 -37.17 -9.38
N ARG A 757 -1.36 -37.37 -10.00
CA ARG A 757 -0.57 -38.59 -9.88
C ARG A 757 0.89 -38.34 -10.16
N HIS A 758 1.76 -38.81 -9.27
CA HIS A 758 3.18 -39.00 -9.55
C HIS A 758 3.46 -40.45 -9.90
N THR A 759 4.32 -40.67 -10.90
CA THR A 759 4.81 -42.00 -11.29
C THR A 759 6.29 -42.10 -10.99
N PHE A 760 6.67 -43.11 -10.21
CA PHE A 760 8.03 -43.42 -9.77
C PHE A 760 8.44 -44.82 -10.25
N GLY A 761 9.74 -45.12 -10.27
CA GLY A 761 10.27 -46.45 -10.62
C GLY A 761 10.29 -46.69 -12.13
N GLY A 762 11.03 -47.71 -12.58
CA GLY A 762 11.15 -48.04 -14.01
C GLY A 762 9.97 -48.88 -14.55
N PRO A 763 9.91 -49.09 -15.88
CA PRO A 763 8.84 -49.87 -16.52
C PRO A 763 8.63 -51.26 -15.86
N GLY A 764 7.38 -51.58 -15.52
CA GLY A 764 6.99 -52.84 -14.86
C GLY A 764 7.29 -52.90 -13.35
N LYS A 765 7.80 -51.81 -12.75
CA LYS A 765 8.06 -51.65 -11.31
C LYS A 765 7.55 -50.29 -10.80
N GLU A 766 6.57 -49.72 -11.50
CA GLU A 766 6.10 -48.38 -11.20
C GLU A 766 5.38 -48.31 -9.86
N ILE A 767 5.57 -47.20 -9.16
CA ILE A 767 4.80 -46.79 -7.99
C ILE A 767 4.05 -45.52 -8.37
N TYR A 768 2.79 -45.45 -7.96
CA TYR A 768 1.88 -44.37 -8.25
C TYR A 768 1.42 -43.75 -6.96
N ARG A 769 1.60 -42.43 -6.83
CA ARG A 769 1.02 -41.67 -5.72
C ARG A 769 -0.03 -40.72 -6.25
N SER A 770 -1.30 -40.98 -5.92
CA SER A 770 -2.46 -40.25 -6.41
C SER A 770 -3.07 -39.34 -5.35
N TYR A 771 -3.49 -38.14 -5.77
CA TYR A 771 -4.08 -37.13 -4.89
C TYR A 771 -5.50 -36.82 -5.34
N PHE A 772 -6.39 -36.73 -4.36
CA PHE A 772 -7.78 -36.32 -4.56
C PHE A 772 -8.01 -34.98 -3.85
N TYR A 773 -8.80 -34.11 -4.45
CA TYR A 773 -9.03 -32.75 -3.97
C TYR A 773 -10.52 -32.52 -3.73
N ASP A 774 -10.83 -31.77 -2.69
CA ASP A 774 -12.17 -31.21 -2.50
C ASP A 774 -12.44 -30.13 -3.56
N GLU A 775 -13.60 -30.19 -4.23
CA GLU A 775 -13.91 -29.32 -5.36
C GLU A 775 -14.12 -27.85 -4.95
N ALA A 776 -14.60 -27.59 -3.73
CA ALA A 776 -14.91 -26.25 -3.25
C ALA A 776 -13.67 -25.50 -2.74
N THR A 777 -12.84 -26.20 -1.97
CA THR A 777 -11.68 -25.63 -1.28
C THR A 777 -10.36 -25.93 -1.98
N ARG A 778 -10.35 -26.89 -2.91
CA ARG A 778 -9.14 -27.37 -3.60
C ARG A 778 -8.09 -27.95 -2.67
N ARG A 779 -8.45 -28.27 -1.42
CA ARG A 779 -7.59 -28.95 -0.45
C ARG A 779 -7.50 -30.44 -0.77
N VAL A 780 -6.35 -31.06 -0.50
CA VAL A 780 -6.19 -32.52 -0.62
C VAL A 780 -7.13 -33.20 0.38
N SER A 781 -7.97 -34.09 -0.11
CA SER A 781 -8.94 -34.85 0.69
C SER A 781 -8.50 -36.30 0.94
N ARG A 782 -7.63 -36.85 0.08
CA ARG A 782 -7.12 -38.23 0.17
C ARG A 782 -5.83 -38.39 -0.64
N VAL A 783 -4.94 -39.27 -0.19
CA VAL A 783 -3.69 -39.61 -0.89
C VAL A 783 -3.53 -41.12 -0.93
N VAL A 784 -3.42 -41.68 -2.13
CA VAL A 784 -3.30 -43.12 -2.35
C VAL A 784 -1.94 -43.47 -2.90
N THR A 785 -1.33 -44.56 -2.42
CA THR A 785 -0.12 -45.14 -3.00
C THR A 785 -0.40 -46.55 -3.53
N ASP A 786 -0.19 -46.76 -4.83
CA ASP A 786 -0.33 -48.05 -5.52
C ASP A 786 1.01 -48.46 -6.19
N LYS A 787 1.23 -49.77 -6.40
CA LYS A 787 2.31 -50.31 -7.24
C LYS A 787 1.74 -51.04 -8.46
N ALA A 788 2.52 -51.09 -9.54
CA ALA A 788 2.11 -51.69 -10.82
C ALA A 788 1.89 -53.21 -10.74
N LEU A 789 2.55 -53.90 -9.80
CA LEU A 789 2.47 -55.35 -9.61
C LEU A 789 1.67 -55.71 -8.36
N ALA A 790 0.92 -56.81 -8.41
CA ALA A 790 0.12 -57.28 -7.27
C ALA A 790 1.00 -57.61 -6.04
N PRO A 791 0.49 -57.39 -4.80
CA PRO A 791 -0.76 -56.68 -4.47
C PRO A 791 -0.64 -55.17 -4.74
N THR A 792 -1.63 -54.56 -5.39
CA THR A 792 -1.49 -53.21 -5.96
C THR A 792 -1.54 -52.07 -4.94
N ARG A 793 -2.41 -52.12 -3.93
CA ARG A 793 -2.53 -51.06 -2.91
C ARG A 793 -1.44 -51.18 -1.85
N VAL A 794 -0.74 -50.07 -1.59
CA VAL A 794 0.28 -49.97 -0.54
C VAL A 794 -0.25 -49.18 0.66
N GLU A 795 -0.85 -48.02 0.41
CA GLU A 795 -1.32 -47.06 1.44
C GLU A 795 -2.50 -46.24 0.90
N ASP A 796 -3.37 -45.78 1.80
CA ASP A 796 -4.61 -45.04 1.49
C ASP A 796 -4.96 -44.00 2.57
#